data_AF-A0A9P5AF89-F1
#
_entry.id   AF-A0A9P5AF89-F1
#
_cell.length_a   1.000
_cell.length_b   1.000
_cell.length_c   1.000
_cell.angle_alpha   90.00
_cell.angle_beta   90.00
_cell.angle_gamma   90.00
#
_symmetry.space_group_name_H-M   'P 1'
#
loop_
_entity.id
_entity.type
_entity.pdbx_description
1 polymer ?
#
loop_
_entity_poly.entity_id
_entity_poly.type
_entity_poly.pdbx_seq_one_letter_code
_entity_poly.pdbx_strand_id
1 'polypeptide(L)'
;MRMSDRDAGPAINARLEPLGRTALNIIYADKSEPQVAIKATGFWLDGEMYDHAAFAEDSSETFKREAIIYNALGPHEHILKSYGVAYLPAARGKESEPTAESEREAWALKLERAPNGNLRERILKGDALPMAQRLSMALNLADTLQYVHSRGVIWGDISTRNILLFENHHIKLSDFAGSSLRGVYPDLLFACEPRYWIPTTNPPSPERSIFEKELFSLGTGICEITEWALPYGELEIEELQEKLMRGEYPDLSEDNPAKHVIRGLWNLDYRSVQEVADALRKLTIMLVDGHLNVPLLAGVFLGATLFYVLANALKSPLRGLPGPWYTRFTHLVLKWHILTGNRVHYIHALHQRYGPVVRVAPGEVAVSDLEAFSKIHKIGSGFLKSSWYDGITPNREAGIFVMRDPHQHAARRKLFARAFSVSSLVTNWEPEIRQKAELAVSKIRDDAKAAGADIFKWWTLMATDVIAHLSFGESFRMLELGKQTPYIDAIQSSLLMSAIRSELSWIYPIFQYLPFQGLKDLMNADKIVFDHGSLAVRNMQSAGNGFNKANLFSQMLAASDSQEKTNLSTLSVQTEASNLIVAGSDTTAVTLTYLIWAVIKHPKLQAELEHEISELSDELTFEELKNAPLLNSVIEETLRLYGAAPGALPRVVPGKGLEVCSHYIPPGTVVSTQAFTLHRNENIFEDAQRFDGYRFMDKSKLTAAQKTALSPFGAGSRICIGLHLAWMELRLGAALFFRECRGARLGPDMTDEVMEMENQFLIAPKGHNGGIFAFKKLPNGRLELSDAAASHGEGGVYLDISRDGKTLSAANIDGSTVSIYPLTSGGRFGDVAHVFHYNLTQPGPGAGDSQEIANPHAAVFSPCGNIMVVPDRGADRVYIYQVHGTKHVELVRTMTLLPGTGPRHAVFSRVNQEKTLMFLVSELDNTINVFSFDYGSIGHDGKHPDLNETLRITHLQRASTLEDSSKRTKPTNVDLASELALSYDRRFLYVSNRNTESVDKLDTIAIYSLDVGADKPLQFLGLNSTYGKIPRHFSLSSDSRNQFVAVANQVTNDLFILKRDLKTGFLDGVAGNYSLGKLDLTTKVGPMAVIWD
;
A
#
# COMPACT_ATOMS: atom_id res chain seq x y z
N MET A 1 19.58 -15.19 57.65
CA MET A 1 19.87 -13.98 58.44
C MET A 1 21.38 -13.82 58.46
N ARG A 2 21.90 -12.95 57.59
CA ARG A 2 23.33 -12.64 57.41
C ARG A 2 23.69 -11.49 58.33
N MET A 3 24.87 -11.50 58.97
CA MET A 3 25.41 -10.28 59.59
C MET A 3 25.47 -9.20 58.50
N SER A 4 24.85 -8.07 58.77
CA SER A 4 24.68 -6.97 57.82
C SER A 4 26.01 -6.30 57.52
N ASP A 5 26.17 -5.77 56.30
CA ASP A 5 27.25 -4.87 55.83
C ASP A 5 27.45 -3.59 56.68
N ARG A 6 26.77 -3.49 57.83
CA ARG A 6 26.81 -2.38 58.78
C ARG A 6 27.92 -2.47 59.83
N ASP A 7 28.53 -3.65 60.01
CA ASP A 7 29.54 -3.90 61.06
C ASP A 7 30.98 -4.10 60.51
N ALA A 8 31.25 -3.69 59.26
CA ALA A 8 32.62 -3.54 58.79
C ALA A 8 33.29 -2.41 59.61
N GLY A 9 34.24 -2.78 60.48
CA GLY A 9 34.95 -1.85 61.36
C GLY A 9 35.49 -0.58 60.66
N PRO A 10 35.59 0.57 61.38
CA PRO A 10 36.03 1.85 60.82
C PRO A 10 37.38 1.81 60.07
N ALA A 11 38.27 0.88 60.44
CA ALA A 11 39.57 0.69 59.79
C ALA A 11 39.45 0.15 58.35
N ILE A 12 38.44 -0.68 58.04
CA ILE A 12 38.29 -1.27 56.70
C ILE A 12 37.63 -0.32 55.74
N ASN A 13 36.56 0.37 56.17
CA ASN A 13 35.96 1.42 55.34
C ASN A 13 36.93 2.58 55.06
N ALA A 14 38.01 2.72 55.85
CA ALA A 14 39.07 3.69 55.58
C ALA A 14 40.00 3.25 54.42
N ARG A 15 40.19 1.95 54.18
CA ARG A 15 41.19 1.42 53.23
C ARG A 15 40.60 0.68 52.03
N LEU A 16 39.49 -0.02 52.19
CA LEU A 16 38.83 -0.79 51.14
C LEU A 16 37.42 -0.25 50.88
N GLU A 17 36.96 -0.37 49.64
CA GLU A 17 35.60 -0.04 49.22
C GLU A 17 34.96 -1.30 48.60
N PRO A 18 33.83 -1.82 49.09
CA PRO A 18 33.17 -2.96 48.47
C PRO A 18 32.63 -2.57 47.10
N LEU A 19 33.04 -3.28 46.05
CA LEU A 19 32.61 -3.07 44.67
C LEU A 19 31.44 -3.99 44.28
N GLY A 20 31.35 -5.18 44.88
CA GLY A 20 30.31 -6.15 44.56
C GLY A 20 30.53 -7.50 45.24
N ARG A 21 29.53 -8.39 45.15
CA ARG A 21 29.56 -9.74 45.75
C ARG A 21 29.05 -10.78 44.75
N THR A 22 29.76 -11.89 44.62
CA THR A 22 29.31 -13.12 43.94
C THR A 22 28.79 -14.13 44.98
N ALA A 23 28.35 -15.31 44.55
CA ALA A 23 27.76 -16.32 45.45
C ALA A 23 28.69 -16.72 46.61
N LEU A 24 30.01 -16.69 46.39
CA LEU A 24 31.03 -17.10 47.36
C LEU A 24 32.10 -16.03 47.63
N ASN A 25 32.31 -15.04 46.74
CA ASN A 25 33.38 -14.05 46.86
C ASN A 25 32.85 -12.62 46.99
N ILE A 26 33.62 -11.74 47.62
CA ILE A 26 33.40 -10.29 47.61
C ILE A 26 34.57 -9.62 46.88
N ILE A 27 34.28 -8.60 46.09
CA ILE A 27 35.27 -7.80 45.37
C ILE A 27 35.38 -6.44 46.05
N TYR A 28 36.62 -6.06 46.39
CA TYR A 28 36.95 -4.80 47.05
C TYR A 28 37.87 -3.96 46.16
N ALA A 29 37.73 -2.63 46.16
CA ALA A 29 38.74 -1.72 45.66
C ALA A 29 39.68 -1.32 46.82
N ASP A 30 40.98 -1.33 46.56
CA ASP A 30 41.93 -0.70 47.49
C ASP A 30 41.95 0.81 47.25
N LYS A 31 41.61 1.60 48.27
CA LYS A 31 41.61 3.08 48.19
C LYS A 31 43.02 3.64 48.00
N SER A 32 44.06 2.89 48.37
CA SER A 32 45.47 3.28 48.17
C SER A 32 46.02 2.89 46.79
N GLU A 33 45.41 1.91 46.12
CA GLU A 33 45.76 1.45 44.77
C GLU A 33 44.51 1.51 43.87
N PRO A 34 44.12 2.68 43.34
CA PRO A 34 42.83 2.87 42.67
C PRO A 34 42.64 2.03 41.39
N GLN A 35 43.71 1.41 40.88
CA GLN A 35 43.73 0.56 39.69
C GLN A 35 43.59 -0.94 40.01
N VAL A 36 43.52 -1.31 41.30
CA VAL A 36 43.52 -2.71 41.75
C VAL A 36 42.20 -3.04 42.46
N ALA A 37 41.61 -4.16 42.06
CA ALA A 37 40.50 -4.81 42.74
C ALA A 37 40.99 -6.11 43.40
N ILE A 38 40.45 -6.43 44.57
CA ILE A 38 40.80 -7.59 45.38
C ILE A 38 39.57 -8.51 45.44
N LYS A 39 39.70 -9.73 44.91
CA LYS A 39 38.68 -10.79 44.99
C LYS A 39 39.03 -11.73 46.14
N ALA A 40 38.16 -11.84 47.15
CA ALA A 40 38.37 -12.68 48.33
C ALA A 40 37.04 -13.24 48.89
N THR A 41 37.07 -14.43 49.47
CA THR A 41 35.96 -15.07 50.23
C THR A 41 35.93 -14.58 51.68
N GLY A 42 37.11 -14.45 52.30
CA GLY A 42 37.36 -13.88 53.61
C GLY A 42 38.87 -13.67 53.84
N PHE A 43 39.27 -12.60 54.51
CA PHE A 43 40.68 -12.28 54.71
C PHE A 43 40.98 -11.51 56.00
N TRP A 44 42.24 -11.52 56.41
CA TRP A 44 42.72 -10.77 57.56
C TRP A 44 43.27 -9.42 57.11
N LEU A 45 42.84 -8.33 57.78
CA LEU A 45 43.45 -7.01 57.59
C LEU A 45 43.74 -6.42 58.96
N ASP A 46 45.01 -6.11 59.22
CA ASP A 46 45.49 -5.51 60.48
C ASP A 46 45.06 -6.28 61.75
N GLY A 47 44.89 -7.61 61.64
CA GLY A 47 44.53 -8.50 62.76
C GLY A 47 43.02 -8.76 62.94
N GLU A 48 42.17 -8.07 62.18
CA GLU A 48 40.72 -8.29 62.16
C GLU A 48 40.33 -9.18 60.98
N MET A 49 39.41 -10.13 61.20
CA MET A 49 38.95 -11.07 60.18
C MET A 49 37.68 -10.56 59.48
N TYR A 50 37.69 -10.59 58.15
CA TYR A 50 36.58 -10.13 57.32
C TYR A 50 35.86 -11.31 56.65
N ASP A 51 34.54 -11.39 56.88
CA ASP A 51 33.64 -12.49 56.51
C ASP A 51 33.97 -13.84 57.20
N HIS A 52 33.22 -14.91 56.91
CA HIS A 52 33.29 -16.18 57.66
C HIS A 52 34.63 -16.93 57.52
N ALA A 53 35.38 -17.04 58.63
CA ALA A 53 36.65 -17.79 58.78
C ALA A 53 36.66 -19.18 58.15
N ALA A 54 35.51 -19.87 58.21
CA ALA A 54 35.37 -21.26 57.79
C ALA A 54 35.56 -21.46 56.27
N PHE A 55 35.38 -20.40 55.46
CA PHE A 55 35.51 -20.48 54.00
C PHE A 55 36.88 -20.02 53.47
N ALA A 56 37.73 -19.44 54.32
CA ALA A 56 39.03 -18.90 53.91
C ALA A 56 40.02 -20.00 53.51
N GLU A 57 40.11 -21.11 54.27
CA GLU A 57 40.99 -22.24 53.93
C GLU A 57 40.56 -22.95 52.65
N ASP A 58 39.25 -23.18 52.47
CA ASP A 58 38.68 -23.97 51.37
C ASP A 58 38.77 -23.28 49.99
N SER A 59 38.97 -21.96 49.97
CA SER A 59 39.01 -21.14 48.75
C SER A 59 40.44 -20.76 48.29
N SER A 60 41.44 -21.00 49.12
CA SER A 60 42.86 -20.70 48.82
C SER A 60 43.34 -21.38 47.53
N GLU A 61 43.01 -22.65 47.34
CA GLU A 61 43.33 -23.41 46.13
C GLU A 61 42.54 -22.91 44.91
N THR A 62 41.34 -22.35 45.11
CA THR A 62 40.55 -21.76 44.02
C THR A 62 41.19 -20.47 43.48
N PHE A 63 41.70 -19.59 44.34
CA PHE A 63 42.39 -18.36 43.90
C PHE A 63 43.77 -18.65 43.29
N LYS A 64 44.51 -19.62 43.84
CA LYS A 64 45.78 -20.08 43.24
C LYS A 64 45.52 -20.70 41.86
N ARG A 65 44.49 -21.53 41.71
CA ARG A 65 44.04 -22.09 40.43
C ARG A 65 43.69 -20.99 39.42
N GLU A 66 42.86 -20.02 39.81
CA GLU A 66 42.48 -18.90 38.94
C GLU A 66 43.70 -18.07 38.51
N ALA A 67 44.64 -17.79 39.43
CA ALA A 67 45.88 -17.09 39.12
C ALA A 67 46.77 -17.86 38.13
N ILE A 68 46.83 -19.19 38.24
CA ILE A 68 47.54 -20.04 37.28
C ILE A 68 46.91 -19.93 35.88
N ILE A 69 45.58 -19.85 35.79
CA ILE A 69 44.88 -19.70 34.51
C ILE A 69 45.18 -18.32 33.90
N TYR A 70 45.12 -17.24 34.68
CA TYR A 70 45.54 -15.91 34.21
C TYR A 70 47.01 -15.89 33.74
N ASN A 71 47.91 -16.57 34.45
CA ASN A 71 49.31 -16.70 34.04
C ASN A 71 49.47 -17.50 32.74
N ALA A 72 48.67 -18.56 32.55
CA ALA A 72 48.67 -19.34 31.31
C ALA A 72 48.16 -18.51 30.11
N LEU A 73 47.13 -17.69 30.33
CA LEU A 73 46.61 -16.77 29.32
C LEU A 73 47.63 -15.69 28.96
N GLY A 74 48.35 -15.13 29.94
CA GLY A 74 49.32 -14.06 29.71
C GLY A 74 48.66 -12.71 29.45
N PRO A 75 49.43 -11.65 29.16
CA PRO A 75 48.89 -10.33 28.90
C PRO A 75 48.14 -10.30 27.56
N HIS A 76 46.88 -9.88 27.60
CA HIS A 76 46.04 -9.67 26.43
C HIS A 76 45.19 -8.42 26.62
N GLU A 77 44.96 -7.64 25.56
CA GLU A 77 44.25 -6.36 25.66
C GLU A 77 42.80 -6.50 26.13
N HIS A 78 42.18 -7.64 25.84
CA HIS A 78 40.80 -8.00 26.18
C HIS A 78 40.67 -9.03 27.32
N ILE A 79 41.74 -9.32 28.07
CA ILE A 79 41.65 -10.17 29.27
C ILE A 79 42.00 -9.31 30.47
N LEU A 80 41.22 -9.40 31.55
CA LEU A 80 41.46 -8.63 32.75
C LEU A 80 42.83 -8.97 33.31
N LYS A 81 43.64 -7.95 33.60
CA LYS A 81 44.99 -8.19 34.11
C LYS A 81 44.93 -8.71 35.54
N SER A 82 45.59 -9.85 35.79
CA SER A 82 45.85 -10.35 37.13
C SER A 82 47.23 -9.89 37.62
N TYR A 83 47.31 -9.43 38.86
CA TYR A 83 48.54 -9.09 39.56
C TYR A 83 49.04 -10.26 40.45
N GLY A 84 48.36 -11.40 40.38
CA GLY A 84 48.67 -12.58 41.18
C GLY A 84 47.91 -12.65 42.50
N VAL A 85 48.22 -13.69 43.30
CA VAL A 85 47.60 -13.90 44.60
C VAL A 85 48.38 -13.13 45.67
N ALA A 86 47.66 -12.42 46.53
CA ALA A 86 48.20 -11.77 47.70
C ALA A 86 47.89 -12.62 48.94
N TYR A 87 48.91 -12.87 49.75
CA TYR A 87 48.77 -13.44 51.08
C TYR A 87 48.47 -12.32 52.08
N LEU A 88 47.38 -12.46 52.84
CA LEU A 88 46.95 -11.47 53.83
C LEU A 88 46.98 -12.11 55.23
N PRO A 89 48.14 -12.05 55.94
CA PRO A 89 48.30 -12.73 57.22
C PRO A 89 47.54 -12.05 58.36
N ALA A 90 47.17 -12.84 59.37
CA ALA A 90 46.76 -12.32 60.68
C ALA A 90 47.93 -11.56 61.35
N ALA A 91 47.65 -10.42 62.00
CA ALA A 91 48.67 -9.65 62.70
C ALA A 91 49.25 -10.44 63.89
N ARG A 92 50.58 -10.62 63.94
CA ARG A 92 51.28 -11.22 65.10
C ARG A 92 51.26 -10.26 66.30
N GLY A 93 50.28 -10.44 67.18
CA GLY A 93 50.29 -9.91 68.55
C GLY A 93 51.08 -10.82 69.51
N LYS A 94 51.75 -10.21 70.50
CA LYS A 94 52.71 -10.83 71.43
C LYS A 94 52.17 -12.05 72.22
N GLU A 95 53.05 -13.05 72.35
CA GLU A 95 53.11 -14.09 73.41
C GLU A 95 51.80 -14.78 73.81
N SER A 96 51.39 -15.77 73.01
CA SER A 96 50.72 -16.99 73.51
C SER A 96 50.91 -18.13 72.50
N GLU A 97 51.18 -19.34 72.98
CA GLU A 97 51.50 -20.54 72.19
C GLU A 97 50.50 -20.82 71.05
N PRO A 98 50.97 -21.33 69.89
CA PRO A 98 50.10 -21.64 68.76
C PRO A 98 49.26 -22.89 69.07
N THR A 99 47.95 -22.72 69.19
CA THR A 99 47.03 -23.86 69.01
C THR A 99 46.89 -24.13 67.51
N ALA A 100 46.68 -25.39 67.14
CA ALA A 100 46.60 -25.87 65.76
C ALA A 100 45.47 -25.23 64.90
N GLU A 101 44.67 -24.32 65.46
CA GLU A 101 43.65 -23.53 64.75
C GLU A 101 44.15 -22.14 64.28
N SER A 102 45.41 -21.77 64.56
CA SER A 102 45.95 -20.42 64.31
C SER A 102 46.78 -20.24 63.03
N GLU A 103 46.84 -21.24 62.15
CA GLU A 103 47.54 -21.18 60.83
C GLU A 103 46.57 -21.11 59.63
N ARG A 104 45.42 -20.45 59.76
CA ARG A 104 44.50 -20.28 58.61
C ARG A 104 45.02 -19.21 57.65
N GLU A 105 45.59 -19.65 56.53
CA GLU A 105 46.06 -18.78 55.45
C GLU A 105 44.89 -18.15 54.68
N ALA A 106 44.73 -16.82 54.72
CA ALA A 106 43.80 -16.11 53.85
C ALA A 106 44.50 -15.59 52.60
N TRP A 107 43.99 -16.00 51.43
CA TRP A 107 44.50 -15.62 50.13
C TRP A 107 43.46 -14.76 49.39
N ALA A 108 43.93 -13.77 48.64
CA ALA A 108 43.08 -12.94 47.80
C ALA A 108 43.70 -12.79 46.41
N LEU A 109 42.88 -12.72 45.36
CA LEU A 109 43.35 -12.48 43.99
C LEU A 109 43.34 -10.98 43.70
N LYS A 110 44.49 -10.41 43.33
CA LYS A 110 44.58 -9.01 42.89
C LYS A 110 44.37 -8.92 41.38
N LEU A 111 43.37 -8.14 40.97
CA LEU A 111 42.95 -7.94 39.58
C LEU A 111 42.96 -6.46 39.22
N GLU A 112 42.97 -6.15 37.93
CA GLU A 112 42.73 -4.80 37.42
C GLU A 112 41.30 -4.33 37.73
N ARG A 113 41.17 -3.08 38.17
CA ARG A 113 39.86 -2.48 38.46
C ARG A 113 39.21 -2.00 37.16
N ALA A 114 38.01 -2.49 36.87
CA ALA A 114 37.19 -1.98 35.76
C ALA A 114 36.40 -0.73 36.20
N PRO A 115 36.53 0.42 35.49
CA PRO A 115 35.90 1.67 35.90
C PRO A 115 34.38 1.71 35.64
N ASN A 116 33.88 0.96 34.65
CA ASN A 116 32.49 1.08 34.18
C ASN A 116 31.60 -0.14 34.52
N GLY A 117 32.05 -1.01 35.44
CA GLY A 117 31.31 -2.20 35.86
C GLY A 117 31.28 -3.30 34.80
N ASN A 118 30.30 -4.21 34.89
CA ASN A 118 30.10 -5.28 33.92
C ASN A 118 29.13 -4.90 32.79
N LEU A 119 29.21 -5.64 31.69
CA LEU A 119 28.43 -5.38 30.49
C LEU A 119 26.92 -5.65 30.71
N ARG A 120 26.55 -6.65 31.52
CA ARG A 120 25.15 -6.94 31.86
C ARG A 120 24.45 -5.73 32.48
N GLU A 121 25.08 -5.07 33.45
CA GLU A 121 24.54 -3.85 34.08
C GLU A 121 24.39 -2.71 33.07
N ARG A 122 25.33 -2.58 32.12
CA ARG A 122 25.24 -1.56 31.07
C ARG A 122 24.10 -1.83 30.09
N ILE A 123 23.83 -3.10 29.78
CA ILE A 123 22.70 -3.52 28.94
C ILE A 123 21.36 -3.22 29.64
N LEU A 124 21.24 -3.60 30.93
CA LEU A 124 20.01 -3.42 31.70
C LEU A 124 19.65 -1.95 31.98
N LYS A 125 20.62 -1.02 31.96
CA LYS A 125 20.36 0.43 32.13
C LYS A 125 19.54 1.07 31.01
N GLY A 126 19.36 0.40 29.86
CA GLY A 126 18.81 1.04 28.66
C GLY A 126 19.85 1.93 27.95
N ASP A 127 19.56 2.40 26.75
CA ASP A 127 20.47 3.09 25.80
C ASP A 127 21.43 2.17 25.03
N ALA A 128 20.88 1.51 24.00
CA ALA A 128 21.64 0.64 23.10
C ALA A 128 22.68 1.42 22.28
N LEU A 129 23.89 0.87 22.20
CA LEU A 129 24.94 1.39 21.33
C LEU A 129 24.58 1.19 19.85
N PRO A 130 25.16 1.98 18.92
CA PRO A 130 25.03 1.72 17.49
C PRO A 130 25.37 0.25 17.15
N MET A 131 24.64 -0.36 16.21
CA MET A 131 24.82 -1.79 15.86
C MET A 131 26.28 -2.12 15.48
N ALA A 132 26.97 -1.21 14.79
CA ALA A 132 28.39 -1.39 14.45
C ALA A 132 29.29 -1.54 15.69
N GLN A 133 29.01 -0.80 16.77
CA GLN A 133 29.76 -0.92 18.02
C GLN A 133 29.41 -2.22 18.75
N ARG A 134 28.12 -2.60 18.80
CA ARG A 134 27.67 -3.87 19.38
C ARG A 134 28.30 -5.08 18.66
N LEU A 135 28.36 -5.06 17.33
CA LEU A 135 29.04 -6.09 16.54
C LEU A 135 30.55 -6.11 16.79
N SER A 136 31.19 -4.94 16.92
CA SER A 136 32.60 -4.88 17.27
C SER A 136 32.86 -5.51 18.64
N MET A 137 31.98 -5.30 19.63
CA MET A 137 32.09 -5.94 20.94
C MET A 137 31.89 -7.47 20.84
N ALA A 138 30.91 -7.93 20.07
CA ALA A 138 30.68 -9.35 19.82
C ALA A 138 31.87 -10.01 19.10
N LEU A 139 32.48 -9.32 18.12
CA LEU A 139 33.68 -9.77 17.43
C LEU A 139 34.87 -9.85 18.40
N ASN A 140 35.10 -8.82 19.21
CA ASN A 140 36.18 -8.82 20.21
C ASN A 140 36.00 -9.95 21.22
N LEU A 141 34.77 -10.27 21.63
CA LEU A 141 34.47 -11.42 22.48
C LEU A 141 34.90 -12.74 21.81
N ALA A 142 34.50 -12.96 20.55
CA ALA A 142 34.87 -14.17 19.81
C ALA A 142 36.38 -14.27 19.55
N ASP A 143 37.04 -13.20 19.09
CA ASP A 143 38.49 -13.16 18.87
C ASP A 143 39.26 -13.42 20.18
N THR A 144 38.81 -12.86 21.30
CA THR A 144 39.44 -13.09 22.62
C THR A 144 39.24 -14.52 23.09
N LEU A 145 38.05 -15.09 22.89
CA LEU A 145 37.79 -16.48 23.27
C LEU A 145 38.60 -17.47 22.43
N GLN A 146 38.79 -17.18 21.15
CA GLN A 146 39.69 -17.92 20.30
C GLN A 146 41.15 -17.87 20.81
N TYR A 147 41.60 -16.70 21.28
CA TYR A 147 42.90 -16.59 21.95
C TYR A 147 42.98 -17.45 23.21
N VAL A 148 41.96 -17.40 24.08
CA VAL A 148 41.85 -18.24 25.29
C VAL A 148 41.99 -19.74 24.94
N HIS A 149 41.28 -20.20 23.90
CA HIS A 149 41.38 -21.58 23.42
C HIS A 149 42.76 -21.94 22.88
N SER A 150 43.42 -21.01 22.19
CA SER A 150 44.79 -21.21 21.67
C SER A 150 45.83 -21.43 22.78
N ARG A 151 45.55 -20.95 24.00
CA ARG A 151 46.38 -21.14 25.20
C ARG A 151 46.04 -22.43 25.96
N GLY A 152 45.13 -23.25 25.43
CA GLY A 152 44.71 -24.51 26.05
C GLY A 152 43.74 -24.31 27.22
N VAL A 153 43.10 -23.14 27.32
CA VAL A 153 42.10 -22.81 28.34
C VAL A 153 40.71 -22.84 27.70
N ILE A 154 39.72 -23.39 28.41
CA ILE A 154 38.29 -23.21 28.10
C ILE A 154 37.73 -22.33 29.22
N TRP A 155 37.15 -21.18 28.86
CA TRP A 155 36.67 -20.21 29.83
C TRP A 155 35.47 -20.77 30.61
N GLY A 156 34.48 -21.31 29.90
CA GLY A 156 33.37 -22.10 30.47
C GLY A 156 32.33 -21.35 31.33
N ASP A 157 32.57 -20.07 31.64
CA ASP A 157 31.62 -19.18 32.33
C ASP A 157 31.32 -17.92 31.51
N ILE A 158 30.93 -18.14 30.24
CA ILE A 158 30.54 -17.06 29.33
C ILE A 158 29.23 -16.44 29.84
N SER A 159 29.32 -15.20 30.30
CA SER A 159 28.17 -14.35 30.63
C SER A 159 28.60 -12.89 30.50
N THR A 160 27.71 -12.00 30.07
CA THR A 160 28.02 -10.55 30.04
C THR A 160 28.23 -9.95 31.43
N ARG A 161 27.92 -10.69 32.51
CA ARG A 161 28.33 -10.33 33.88
C ARG A 161 29.83 -10.45 34.13
N ASN A 162 30.50 -11.36 33.42
CA ASN A 162 31.93 -11.61 33.54
C ASN A 162 32.74 -10.84 32.49
N ILE A 163 32.07 -10.00 31.69
CA ILE A 163 32.69 -9.09 30.72
C ILE A 163 32.68 -7.68 31.31
N LEU A 164 33.85 -7.13 31.56
CA LEU A 164 34.03 -5.82 32.20
C LEU A 164 34.25 -4.72 31.16
N LEU A 165 33.72 -3.53 31.47
CA LEU A 165 33.76 -2.36 30.58
C LEU A 165 34.85 -1.36 31.01
N PHE A 166 35.62 -0.92 30.03
CA PHE A 166 36.63 0.13 30.13
C PHE A 166 36.23 1.34 29.27
N GLU A 167 37.11 2.33 29.16
CA GLU A 167 36.90 3.51 28.31
C GLU A 167 36.65 3.13 26.84
N ASN A 168 35.90 3.97 26.11
CA ASN A 168 35.52 3.74 24.72
C ASN A 168 34.78 2.42 24.45
N HIS A 169 34.08 1.87 25.45
CA HIS A 169 33.37 0.59 25.38
C HIS A 169 34.29 -0.61 25.12
N HIS A 170 35.58 -0.48 25.46
CA HIS A 170 36.52 -1.59 25.40
C HIS A 170 36.14 -2.66 26.43
N ILE A 171 36.07 -3.92 25.99
CA ILE A 171 35.68 -5.05 26.85
C ILE A 171 36.91 -5.84 27.31
N LYS A 172 36.87 -6.35 28.54
CA LYS A 172 37.81 -7.36 29.02
C LYS A 172 37.10 -8.53 29.69
N LEU A 173 37.49 -9.75 29.38
CA LEU A 173 36.97 -10.98 30.01
C LEU A 173 37.58 -11.14 31.40
N SER A 174 36.78 -11.57 32.35
CA SER A 174 37.16 -11.77 33.75
C SER A 174 36.52 -13.03 34.32
N ASP A 175 36.84 -13.35 35.57
CA ASP A 175 36.38 -14.54 36.31
C ASP A 175 36.72 -15.87 35.59
N PHE A 176 37.93 -16.37 35.85
CA PHE A 176 38.42 -17.63 35.29
C PHE A 176 38.47 -18.75 36.35
N ALA A 177 37.79 -18.57 37.49
CA ALA A 177 37.82 -19.52 38.60
C ALA A 177 37.30 -20.91 38.19
N GLY A 178 36.30 -20.95 37.31
CA GLY A 178 35.69 -22.16 36.78
C GLY A 178 36.40 -22.79 35.59
N SER A 179 37.32 -22.06 34.94
CA SER A 179 37.90 -22.42 33.65
C SER A 179 38.77 -23.68 33.72
N SER A 180 38.83 -24.43 32.62
CA SER A 180 39.74 -25.57 32.50
C SER A 180 41.06 -25.14 31.89
N LEU A 181 42.14 -25.85 32.23
CA LEU A 181 43.47 -25.69 31.65
C LEU A 181 43.99 -27.07 31.24
N ARG A 182 44.15 -27.28 29.94
CA ARG A 182 44.51 -28.58 29.36
C ARG A 182 45.80 -29.13 29.99
N GLY A 183 45.69 -30.31 30.60
CA GLY A 183 46.83 -31.02 31.22
C GLY A 183 47.17 -30.56 32.65
N VAL A 184 46.50 -29.55 33.20
CA VAL A 184 46.70 -29.08 34.58
C VAL A 184 45.39 -29.17 35.38
N TYR A 185 44.32 -28.59 34.84
CA TYR A 185 42.98 -28.62 35.41
C TYR A 185 41.98 -29.04 34.33
N PRO A 186 41.84 -30.35 34.04
CA PRO A 186 41.04 -30.83 32.92
C PRO A 186 39.53 -30.60 33.08
N ASP A 187 39.04 -30.52 34.32
CA ASP A 187 37.63 -30.40 34.63
C ASP A 187 37.17 -28.94 34.78
N LEU A 188 35.98 -28.64 34.26
CA LEU A 188 35.31 -27.35 34.47
C LEU A 188 34.62 -27.36 35.83
N LEU A 189 34.97 -26.45 36.75
CA LEU A 189 34.44 -26.49 38.12
C LEU A 189 33.14 -25.69 38.30
N PHE A 190 32.89 -24.70 37.44
CA PHE A 190 31.70 -23.86 37.51
C PHE A 190 31.11 -23.70 36.12
N ALA A 191 29.84 -24.08 35.97
CA ALA A 191 29.09 -23.89 34.73
C ALA A 191 28.34 -22.54 34.78
N CYS A 192 28.21 -21.92 33.62
CA CYS A 192 27.54 -20.64 33.38
C CYS A 192 26.13 -20.55 33.98
N GLU A 193 25.54 -19.35 34.00
CA GLU A 193 24.16 -19.21 34.49
C GLU A 193 23.14 -20.00 33.65
N PRO A 194 21.98 -20.39 34.22
CA PRO A 194 21.01 -21.24 33.52
C PRO A 194 20.63 -20.75 32.10
N ARG A 195 20.63 -19.44 31.86
CA ARG A 195 20.29 -18.84 30.54
C ARG A 195 21.27 -19.17 29.42
N TYR A 196 22.48 -19.58 29.78
CA TYR A 196 23.54 -19.94 28.84
C TYR A 196 23.69 -21.46 28.71
N TRP A 197 22.87 -22.24 29.43
CA TRP A 197 22.92 -23.69 29.36
C TRP A 197 22.42 -24.19 28.01
N ILE A 198 23.19 -25.12 27.47
CA ILE A 198 22.77 -25.86 26.29
C ILE A 198 21.58 -26.77 26.66
N PRO A 199 20.51 -26.79 25.85
CA PRO A 199 19.39 -27.71 26.02
C PRO A 199 19.82 -29.18 26.19
N THR A 200 19.42 -29.83 27.29
CA THR A 200 19.55 -31.28 27.44
C THR A 200 18.45 -31.99 26.66
N THR A 201 18.83 -32.70 25.58
CA THR A 201 17.90 -33.49 24.77
C THR A 201 17.52 -34.79 25.48
N ASN A 202 16.29 -35.27 25.27
CA ASN A 202 15.82 -36.57 25.76
C ASN A 202 15.64 -37.55 24.57
N PRO A 203 16.26 -38.76 24.56
CA PRO A 203 17.16 -39.30 25.58
C PRO A 203 18.47 -38.50 25.70
N PRO A 204 19.10 -38.49 26.89
CA PRO A 204 20.35 -37.77 27.11
C PRO A 204 21.39 -38.20 26.07
N SER A 205 21.83 -37.22 25.27
CA SER A 205 22.94 -37.38 24.34
C SER A 205 24.21 -37.76 25.13
N PRO A 206 25.10 -38.63 24.63
CA PRO A 206 26.39 -38.89 25.26
C PRO A 206 27.07 -37.54 25.57
N GLU A 207 27.60 -37.39 26.78
CA GLU A 207 28.06 -36.12 27.37
C GLU A 207 28.63 -35.16 26.32
N ARG A 208 27.87 -34.10 25.99
CA ARG A 208 28.34 -33.05 25.07
C ARG A 208 29.65 -32.48 25.61
N SER A 209 30.63 -32.30 24.72
CA SER A 209 31.95 -31.81 25.08
C SER A 209 31.85 -30.43 25.75
N ILE A 210 32.76 -30.15 26.68
CA ILE A 210 32.86 -28.83 27.35
C ILE A 210 32.93 -27.70 26.29
N PHE A 211 33.58 -27.99 25.17
CA PHE A 211 33.71 -27.10 24.03
C PHE A 211 32.37 -26.75 23.35
N GLU A 212 31.50 -27.72 23.12
CA GLU A 212 30.17 -27.47 22.53
C GLU A 212 29.29 -26.63 23.45
N LYS A 213 29.40 -26.83 24.77
CA LYS A 213 28.68 -26.00 25.77
C LYS A 213 29.15 -24.55 25.73
N GLU A 214 30.45 -24.33 25.53
CA GLU A 214 31.05 -23.00 25.42
C GLU A 214 30.65 -22.30 24.12
N LEU A 215 30.62 -23.00 22.98
CA LEU A 215 30.11 -22.44 21.72
C LEU A 215 28.63 -22.04 21.82
N PHE A 216 27.81 -22.87 22.44
CA PHE A 216 26.41 -22.50 22.69
C PHE A 216 26.30 -21.23 23.56
N SER A 217 27.06 -21.19 24.66
CA SER A 217 27.11 -20.04 25.57
C SER A 217 27.60 -18.77 24.86
N LEU A 218 28.56 -18.89 23.93
CA LEU A 218 29.00 -17.78 23.08
C LEU A 218 27.86 -17.23 22.21
N GLY A 219 27.00 -18.10 21.66
CA GLY A 219 25.81 -17.69 20.92
C GLY A 219 24.87 -16.82 21.76
N THR A 220 24.60 -17.24 22.99
CA THR A 220 23.78 -16.47 23.93
C THR A 220 24.46 -15.17 24.35
N GLY A 221 25.79 -15.15 24.50
CA GLY A 221 26.54 -13.92 24.77
C GLY A 221 26.48 -12.91 23.62
N ILE A 222 26.63 -13.37 22.37
CA ILE A 222 26.50 -12.52 21.18
C ILE A 222 25.05 -12.02 21.03
N CYS A 223 24.06 -12.87 21.30
CA CYS A 223 22.65 -12.50 21.32
C CYS A 223 22.41 -11.34 22.28
N GLU A 224 22.88 -11.47 23.52
CA GLU A 224 22.70 -10.42 24.53
C GLU A 224 23.36 -9.10 24.14
N ILE A 225 24.57 -9.14 23.57
CA ILE A 225 25.29 -7.93 23.13
C ILE A 225 24.59 -7.27 21.94
N THR A 226 24.15 -8.07 20.96
CA THR A 226 23.62 -7.54 19.68
C THR A 226 22.16 -7.12 19.79
N GLU A 227 21.32 -7.84 20.54
CA GLU A 227 19.96 -7.42 20.88
C GLU A 227 19.94 -6.31 21.94
N TRP A 228 21.04 -6.15 22.70
CA TRP A 228 21.13 -5.23 23.82
C TRP A 228 20.01 -5.43 24.84
N ALA A 229 19.71 -6.70 25.12
CA ALA A 229 18.65 -7.13 26.02
C ALA A 229 18.98 -8.49 26.63
N LEU A 230 18.41 -8.77 27.81
CA LEU A 230 18.59 -10.05 28.50
C LEU A 230 17.95 -11.19 27.69
N PRO A 231 18.69 -12.26 27.32
CA PRO A 231 18.13 -13.40 26.63
C PRO A 231 17.01 -14.06 27.45
N TYR A 232 15.91 -14.39 26.78
CA TYR A 232 14.67 -14.90 27.35
C TYR A 232 13.85 -13.92 28.23
N GLY A 233 14.30 -12.68 28.44
CA GLY A 233 13.62 -11.72 29.31
C GLY A 233 13.68 -12.09 30.81
N GLU A 234 12.86 -11.44 31.65
CA GLU A 234 12.77 -11.74 33.08
C GLU A 234 11.87 -12.96 33.31
N LEU A 235 12.48 -14.15 33.30
CA LEU A 235 11.82 -15.43 33.64
C LEU A 235 12.38 -16.02 34.94
N GLU A 236 11.53 -16.71 35.70
CA GLU A 236 11.94 -17.55 36.82
C GLU A 236 12.78 -18.75 36.31
N ILE A 237 13.64 -19.30 37.18
CA ILE A 237 14.62 -20.32 36.78
C ILE A 237 13.94 -21.59 36.27
N GLU A 238 12.83 -22.00 36.89
CA GLU A 238 12.07 -23.19 36.50
C GLU A 238 11.47 -23.05 35.09
N GLU A 239 10.88 -21.89 34.77
CA GLU A 239 10.29 -21.61 33.45
C GLU A 239 11.36 -21.54 32.35
N LEU A 240 12.49 -20.91 32.66
CA LEU A 240 13.65 -20.88 31.78
C LEU A 240 14.19 -22.30 31.51
N GLN A 241 14.28 -23.15 32.53
CA GLN A 241 14.69 -24.54 32.38
C GLN A 241 13.71 -25.32 31.50
N GLU A 242 12.40 -25.13 31.66
CA GLU A 242 11.42 -25.76 30.77
C GLU A 242 11.57 -25.33 29.30
N LYS A 243 11.77 -24.03 29.04
CA LYS A 243 12.00 -23.52 27.67
C LYS A 243 13.26 -24.11 27.05
N LEU A 244 14.36 -24.15 27.82
CA LEU A 244 15.59 -24.77 27.38
C LEU A 244 15.41 -26.26 27.11
N MET A 245 14.69 -27.00 27.96
CA MET A 245 14.38 -28.43 27.75
C MET A 245 13.56 -28.69 26.49
N ARG A 246 12.72 -27.74 26.07
CA ARG A 246 11.93 -27.82 24.82
C ARG A 246 12.73 -27.40 23.58
N GLY A 247 13.95 -26.90 23.74
CA GLY A 247 14.77 -26.38 22.64
C GLY A 247 14.26 -25.04 22.10
N GLU A 248 13.53 -24.27 22.92
CA GLU A 248 13.09 -22.92 22.56
C GLU A 248 14.24 -21.93 22.77
N TYR A 249 14.63 -21.20 21.72
CA TYR A 249 15.67 -20.18 21.76
C TYR A 249 15.07 -18.76 21.91
N PRO A 250 15.86 -17.75 22.35
CA PRO A 250 15.42 -16.36 22.39
C PRO A 250 15.05 -15.84 20.99
N ASP A 251 14.05 -14.96 20.94
CA ASP A 251 13.71 -14.22 19.72
C ASP A 251 14.84 -13.25 19.35
N LEU A 252 15.17 -13.20 18.06
CA LEU A 252 16.18 -12.31 17.49
C LEU A 252 15.48 -11.27 16.60
N SER A 253 15.89 -10.01 16.71
CA SER A 253 15.35 -8.93 15.89
C SER A 253 15.70 -9.11 14.41
N GLU A 254 14.77 -8.79 13.50
CA GLU A 254 14.97 -9.00 12.06
C GLU A 254 16.10 -8.13 11.49
N ASP A 255 16.37 -6.98 12.11
CA ASP A 255 17.44 -6.05 11.80
C ASP A 255 18.79 -6.41 12.45
N ASN A 256 18.87 -7.49 13.24
CA ASN A 256 20.14 -7.97 13.78
C ASN A 256 20.96 -8.71 12.71
N PRO A 257 22.08 -8.13 12.22
CA PRO A 257 22.90 -8.75 11.18
C PRO A 257 23.60 -10.04 11.66
N ALA A 258 23.76 -10.24 12.98
CA ALA A 258 24.39 -11.43 13.54
C ALA A 258 23.43 -12.61 13.71
N LYS A 259 22.13 -12.49 13.36
CA LYS A 259 21.11 -13.53 13.65
C LYS A 259 21.47 -14.92 13.13
N HIS A 260 22.10 -15.00 11.95
CA HIS A 260 22.52 -16.26 11.35
C HIS A 260 23.71 -16.88 12.10
N VAL A 261 24.62 -16.06 12.63
CA VAL A 261 25.76 -16.51 13.45
C VAL A 261 25.25 -17.04 14.79
N ILE A 262 24.34 -16.31 15.44
CA ILE A 262 23.74 -16.71 16.72
C ILE A 262 22.99 -18.04 16.58
N ARG A 263 22.12 -18.16 15.57
CA ARG A 263 21.40 -19.42 15.31
C ARG A 263 22.35 -20.57 14.99
N GLY A 264 23.42 -20.32 14.21
CA GLY A 264 24.43 -21.33 13.91
C GLY A 264 25.16 -21.82 15.17
N LEU A 265 25.46 -20.93 16.12
CA LEU A 265 26.04 -21.29 17.42
C LEU A 265 25.08 -22.14 18.26
N TRP A 266 23.80 -21.77 18.33
CA TRP A 266 22.79 -22.55 19.06
C TRP A 266 22.54 -23.93 18.44
N ASN A 267 22.69 -24.04 17.12
CA ASN A 267 22.58 -25.29 16.39
C ASN A 267 23.89 -26.10 16.32
N LEU A 268 24.99 -25.60 16.91
CA LEU A 268 26.33 -26.20 16.85
C LEU A 268 26.88 -26.39 15.43
N ASP A 269 26.55 -25.46 14.53
CA ASP A 269 27.01 -25.47 13.13
C ASP A 269 28.50 -25.07 12.97
N TYR A 270 29.10 -24.49 14.01
CA TYR A 270 30.48 -24.05 14.03
C TYR A 270 31.40 -25.07 14.71
N ARG A 271 32.57 -25.32 14.12
CA ARG A 271 33.56 -26.26 14.65
C ARG A 271 34.66 -25.59 15.48
N SER A 272 34.77 -24.26 15.38
CA SER A 272 35.73 -23.48 16.17
C SER A 272 35.26 -22.05 16.40
N VAL A 273 35.78 -21.40 17.44
CA VAL A 273 35.53 -19.97 17.69
C VAL A 273 36.11 -19.08 16.57
N GLN A 274 37.15 -19.53 15.85
CA GLN A 274 37.70 -18.81 14.70
C GLN A 274 36.66 -18.64 13.59
N GLU A 275 35.89 -19.69 13.27
CA GLU A 275 34.85 -19.62 12.23
C GLU A 275 33.76 -18.60 12.59
N VAL A 276 33.47 -18.47 13.89
CA VAL A 276 32.51 -17.51 14.44
C VAL A 276 33.06 -16.09 14.33
N ALA A 277 34.32 -15.87 14.71
CA ALA A 277 34.98 -14.58 14.59
C ALA A 277 35.07 -14.14 13.11
N ASP A 278 35.40 -15.04 12.19
CA ASP A 278 35.43 -14.75 10.75
C ASP A 278 34.05 -14.35 10.20
N ALA A 279 32.99 -15.00 10.68
CA ALA A 279 31.62 -14.66 10.31
C ALA A 279 31.23 -13.27 10.82
N LEU A 280 31.54 -12.94 12.08
CA LEU A 280 31.29 -11.61 12.66
C LEU A 280 32.14 -10.51 12.00
N ARG A 281 33.38 -10.84 11.62
CA ARG A 281 34.30 -9.90 10.95
C ARG A 281 33.79 -9.49 9.57
N LYS A 282 33.23 -10.44 8.80
CA LYS A 282 32.57 -10.13 7.51
C LYS A 282 31.40 -9.17 7.68
N LEU A 283 30.57 -9.38 8.70
CA LEU A 283 29.44 -8.50 9.01
C LEU A 283 29.91 -7.10 9.42
N THR A 284 30.99 -7.01 10.20
CA THR A 284 31.56 -5.73 10.65
C THR A 284 32.14 -4.93 9.48
N ILE A 285 32.88 -5.58 8.56
CA ILE A 285 33.43 -4.94 7.34
C ILE A 285 32.30 -4.38 6.45
N MET A 286 31.24 -5.15 6.22
CA MET A 286 30.10 -4.71 5.40
C MET A 286 29.43 -3.44 5.93
N LEU A 287 29.43 -3.22 7.26
CA LEU A 287 28.84 -2.06 7.89
C LEU A 287 29.78 -0.84 7.96
N VAL A 288 31.10 -1.04 7.94
CA VAL A 288 32.10 0.03 8.04
C VAL A 288 32.54 0.54 6.66
N ASP A 289 32.70 -0.34 5.67
CA ASP A 289 33.19 0.03 4.31
C ASP A 289 32.10 0.61 3.38
N GLY A 290 30.83 0.66 3.81
CA GLY A 290 29.73 1.22 3.04
C GLY A 290 29.82 2.72 2.71
N HIS A 291 30.82 3.44 3.24
CA HIS A 291 30.89 4.90 3.14
C HIS A 291 32.12 5.49 2.40
N LEU A 292 33.11 4.70 1.99
CA LEU A 292 34.28 5.22 1.25
C LEU A 292 34.30 4.72 -0.21
N ASN A 293 33.63 5.47 -1.10
CA ASN A 293 33.85 5.63 -2.57
C ASN A 293 32.56 5.83 -3.38
N VAL A 294 31.38 5.63 -2.77
CA VAL A 294 30.10 5.84 -3.47
C VAL A 294 29.94 7.27 -4.02
N PRO A 295 30.30 8.36 -3.30
CA PRO A 295 30.14 9.73 -3.84
C PRO A 295 31.09 10.02 -5.00
N LEU A 296 32.32 9.51 -4.96
CA LEU A 296 33.32 9.72 -6.01
C LEU A 296 32.99 8.90 -7.26
N LEU A 297 32.62 7.63 -7.10
CA LEU A 297 32.15 6.78 -8.20
C LEU A 297 30.85 7.30 -8.81
N ALA A 298 29.92 7.78 -7.98
CA ALA A 298 28.72 8.47 -8.46
C ALA A 298 29.06 9.75 -9.22
N GLY A 299 30.02 10.56 -8.74
CA GLY A 299 30.50 11.76 -9.41
C GLY A 299 31.15 11.48 -10.76
N VAL A 300 32.02 10.48 -10.85
CA VAL A 300 32.65 10.04 -12.11
C VAL A 300 31.60 9.48 -13.08
N PHE A 301 30.67 8.65 -12.57
CA PHE A 301 29.57 8.11 -13.38
C PHE A 301 28.65 9.21 -13.91
N LEU A 302 28.27 10.18 -13.08
CA LEU A 302 27.46 11.34 -13.47
C LEU A 302 28.21 12.20 -14.49
N GLY A 303 29.50 12.47 -14.28
CA GLY A 303 30.34 13.21 -15.22
C GLY A 303 30.50 12.52 -16.57
N ALA A 304 30.75 11.21 -16.58
CA ALA A 304 30.84 10.40 -17.80
C ALA A 304 29.49 10.33 -18.54
N THR A 305 28.38 10.18 -17.80
CA THR A 305 27.03 10.18 -18.36
C THR A 305 26.70 11.53 -18.98
N LEU A 306 26.99 12.64 -18.27
CA LEU A 306 26.79 14.00 -18.78
C LEU A 306 27.61 14.25 -20.05
N PHE A 307 28.89 13.86 -20.05
CA PHE A 307 29.75 13.97 -21.22
C PHE A 307 29.21 13.15 -22.40
N TYR A 308 28.79 11.90 -22.16
CA TYR A 308 28.18 11.03 -23.17
C TYR A 308 26.91 11.64 -23.77
N VAL A 309 26.01 12.18 -22.93
CA VAL A 309 24.78 12.85 -23.35
C VAL A 309 25.09 14.10 -24.19
N LEU A 310 26.01 14.95 -23.73
CA LEU A 310 26.40 16.17 -24.46
C LEU A 310 27.07 15.83 -25.80
N ALA A 311 27.99 14.87 -25.82
CA ALA A 311 28.68 14.44 -27.03
C ALA A 311 27.70 13.88 -28.07
N ASN A 312 26.74 13.05 -27.65
CA ASN A 312 25.71 12.52 -28.54
C ASN A 312 24.75 13.61 -29.03
N ALA A 313 24.36 14.56 -28.18
CA ALA A 313 23.49 15.68 -28.58
C ALA A 313 24.13 16.62 -29.62
N LEU A 314 25.46 16.77 -29.59
CA LEU A 314 26.22 17.60 -30.54
C LEU A 314 26.50 16.87 -31.86
N LYS A 315 26.74 15.56 -31.80
CA LYS A 315 27.00 14.69 -32.97
C LYS A 315 25.72 14.15 -33.62
N SER A 316 24.57 14.25 -32.95
CA SER A 316 23.32 13.69 -33.42
C SER A 316 22.95 14.25 -34.80
N PRO A 317 22.62 13.39 -35.78
CA PRO A 317 22.15 13.82 -37.10
C PRO A 317 20.79 14.54 -37.02
N LEU A 318 20.05 14.37 -35.91
CA LEU A 318 18.76 15.02 -35.68
C LEU A 318 18.89 16.45 -35.14
N ARG A 319 20.10 16.95 -34.86
CA ARG A 319 20.32 18.26 -34.21
C ARG A 319 19.72 19.45 -34.98
N GLY A 320 19.64 19.34 -36.31
CA GLY A 320 19.12 20.38 -37.20
C GLY A 320 17.60 20.39 -37.33
N LEU A 321 16.90 19.40 -36.75
CA LEU A 321 15.44 19.35 -36.79
C LEU A 321 14.81 20.38 -35.83
N PRO A 322 13.63 20.92 -36.15
CA PRO A 322 12.87 21.81 -35.26
C PRO A 322 12.50 21.09 -33.96
N GLY A 323 12.36 21.84 -32.87
CA GLY A 323 11.88 21.34 -31.58
C GLY A 323 12.57 21.99 -30.39
N PRO A 324 12.07 21.76 -29.16
CA PRO A 324 12.65 22.34 -27.96
C PRO A 324 14.14 21.97 -27.78
N TRP A 325 14.93 22.86 -27.19
CA TRP A 325 16.37 22.65 -27.06
C TRP A 325 16.71 21.40 -26.22
N TYR A 326 15.91 21.10 -25.18
CA TYR A 326 16.12 19.97 -24.27
C TYR A 326 15.92 18.61 -24.95
N THR A 327 15.16 18.54 -26.06
CA THR A 327 14.92 17.28 -26.79
C THR A 327 16.18 16.78 -27.51
N ARG A 328 17.27 17.55 -27.51
CA ARG A 328 18.58 17.09 -27.95
C ARG A 328 19.29 16.22 -26.91
N PHE A 329 18.93 16.38 -25.64
CA PHE A 329 19.67 15.82 -24.51
C PHE A 329 18.88 14.77 -23.72
N THR A 330 17.55 14.91 -23.63
CA THR A 330 16.77 14.08 -22.70
C THR A 330 15.41 13.65 -23.24
N HIS A 331 14.99 12.45 -22.84
CA HIS A 331 13.63 11.93 -23.02
C HIS A 331 12.69 12.33 -21.86
N LEU A 332 13.23 12.86 -20.75
CA LEU A 332 12.49 12.99 -19.49
C LEU A 332 11.21 13.84 -19.63
N VAL A 333 11.24 14.92 -20.40
CA VAL A 333 10.05 15.78 -20.59
C VAL A 333 8.96 15.03 -21.36
N LEU A 334 9.32 14.30 -22.41
CA LEU A 334 8.35 13.48 -23.15
C LEU A 334 7.78 12.38 -22.25
N LYS A 335 8.62 11.70 -21.46
CA LYS A 335 8.20 10.67 -20.51
C LYS A 335 7.27 11.23 -19.42
N TRP A 336 7.56 12.41 -18.89
CA TRP A 336 6.67 13.11 -17.97
C TRP A 336 5.27 13.27 -18.57
N HIS A 337 5.18 13.85 -19.77
CA HIS A 337 3.87 14.00 -20.44
C HIS A 337 3.19 12.67 -20.77
N ILE A 338 3.93 11.57 -20.95
CA ILE A 338 3.34 10.24 -21.13
C ILE A 338 2.75 9.73 -19.82
N LEU A 339 3.50 9.81 -18.72
CA LEU A 339 3.10 9.31 -17.41
C LEU A 339 1.98 10.15 -16.78
N THR A 340 1.90 11.46 -17.07
CA THR A 340 0.82 12.33 -16.61
C THR A 340 -0.36 12.39 -17.59
N GLY A 341 -0.46 11.46 -18.53
CA GLY A 341 -1.61 11.37 -19.44
C GLY A 341 -1.75 12.51 -20.47
N ASN A 342 -0.68 13.28 -20.74
CA ASN A 342 -0.73 14.53 -21.51
C ASN A 342 0.05 14.48 -22.85
N ARG A 343 0.48 13.29 -23.29
CA ARG A 343 1.36 13.11 -24.47
C ARG A 343 0.79 13.76 -25.74
N VAL A 344 -0.49 13.51 -26.04
CA VAL A 344 -1.12 13.95 -27.29
C VAL A 344 -1.18 15.46 -27.42
N HIS A 345 -1.59 16.16 -26.35
CA HIS A 345 -1.65 17.61 -26.32
C HIS A 345 -0.25 18.23 -26.38
N TYR A 346 0.72 17.66 -25.66
CA TYR A 346 2.11 18.09 -25.73
C TYR A 346 2.68 18.03 -27.15
N ILE A 347 2.56 16.87 -27.82
CA ILE A 347 3.04 16.71 -29.20
C ILE A 347 2.26 17.61 -30.17
N HIS A 348 0.96 17.79 -29.96
CA HIS A 348 0.16 18.71 -30.77
C HIS A 348 0.65 20.16 -30.64
N ALA A 349 0.84 20.64 -29.41
CA ALA A 349 1.36 21.99 -29.15
C ALA A 349 2.76 22.20 -29.76
N LEU A 350 3.60 21.17 -29.76
CA LEU A 350 4.88 21.21 -30.44
C LEU A 350 4.74 21.36 -31.96
N HIS A 351 3.81 20.65 -32.60
CA HIS A 351 3.53 20.82 -34.03
C HIS A 351 2.99 22.21 -34.36
N GLN A 352 2.11 22.77 -33.52
CA GLN A 352 1.62 24.14 -33.69
C GLN A 352 2.74 25.18 -33.64
N ARG A 353 3.78 24.92 -32.83
CA ARG A 353 4.91 25.86 -32.66
C ARG A 353 6.04 25.68 -33.66
N TYR A 354 6.39 24.44 -34.00
CA TYR A 354 7.61 24.11 -34.75
C TYR A 354 7.33 23.59 -36.17
N GLY A 355 6.07 23.33 -36.52
CA GLY A 355 5.66 22.86 -37.84
C GLY A 355 5.54 21.34 -37.97
N PRO A 356 5.54 20.81 -39.20
CA PRO A 356 5.16 19.42 -39.47
C PRO A 356 6.18 18.36 -39.07
N VAL A 357 7.42 18.74 -38.75
CA VAL A 357 8.49 17.84 -38.33
C VAL A 357 9.10 18.37 -37.04
N VAL A 358 9.00 17.61 -35.95
CA VAL A 358 9.46 18.06 -34.63
C VAL A 358 10.24 16.97 -33.90
N ARG A 359 11.45 17.28 -33.44
CA ARG A 359 12.23 16.45 -32.53
C ARG A 359 11.64 16.52 -31.13
N VAL A 360 11.06 15.42 -30.67
CA VAL A 360 10.40 15.29 -29.37
C VAL A 360 11.31 14.66 -28.31
N ALA A 361 12.34 13.92 -28.75
CA ALA A 361 13.41 13.38 -27.90
C ALA A 361 14.70 13.14 -28.72
N PRO A 362 15.86 12.81 -28.10
CA PRO A 362 17.16 12.73 -28.78
C PRO A 362 17.21 11.80 -30.00
N GLY A 363 16.37 10.76 -30.02
CA GLY A 363 16.23 9.80 -31.13
C GLY A 363 14.80 9.64 -31.65
N GLU A 364 13.89 10.56 -31.29
CA GLU A 364 12.46 10.47 -31.65
C GLU A 364 11.95 11.77 -32.30
N VAL A 365 11.25 11.60 -33.42
CA VAL A 365 10.70 12.69 -34.24
C VAL A 365 9.20 12.47 -34.44
N ALA A 366 8.40 13.46 -34.07
CA ALA A 366 6.98 13.51 -34.39
C ALA A 366 6.78 14.15 -35.77
N VAL A 367 5.92 13.57 -36.59
CA VAL A 367 5.62 13.99 -37.96
C VAL A 367 4.11 14.17 -38.13
N SER A 368 3.71 15.34 -38.63
CA SER A 368 2.32 15.67 -38.96
C SER A 368 2.12 16.05 -40.43
N ASP A 369 3.11 15.75 -41.28
CA ASP A 369 3.01 15.86 -42.73
C ASP A 369 2.25 14.67 -43.33
N LEU A 370 1.35 14.93 -44.27
CA LEU A 370 0.44 13.92 -44.81
C LEU A 370 1.12 12.96 -45.79
N GLU A 371 2.07 13.45 -46.58
CA GLU A 371 2.84 12.62 -47.52
C GLU A 371 3.74 11.66 -46.74
N ALA A 372 4.41 12.16 -45.70
CA ALA A 372 5.19 11.34 -44.79
C ALA A 372 4.33 10.32 -44.04
N PHE A 373 3.13 10.70 -43.59
CA PHE A 373 2.17 9.76 -42.99
C PHE A 373 1.86 8.60 -43.96
N SER A 374 1.55 8.91 -45.23
CA SER A 374 1.31 7.88 -46.24
C SER A 374 2.54 7.01 -46.49
N LYS A 375 3.74 7.58 -46.56
CA LYS A 375 4.99 6.82 -46.74
C LYS A 375 5.25 5.87 -45.57
N ILE A 376 5.13 6.36 -44.33
CA ILE A 376 5.38 5.60 -43.10
C ILE A 376 4.43 4.39 -43.03
N HIS A 377 3.13 4.60 -43.27
CA HIS A 377 2.12 3.55 -43.12
C HIS A 377 1.85 2.73 -44.38
N LYS A 378 2.50 3.03 -45.52
CA LYS A 378 2.34 2.25 -46.75
C LYS A 378 2.71 0.78 -46.53
N ILE A 379 1.90 -0.13 -47.07
CA ILE A 379 2.16 -1.57 -47.00
C ILE A 379 3.49 -1.87 -47.72
N GLY A 380 4.40 -2.58 -47.05
CA GLY A 380 5.73 -2.90 -47.58
C GLY A 380 6.73 -1.75 -47.54
N SER A 381 6.45 -0.66 -46.82
CA SER A 381 7.35 0.51 -46.71
C SER A 381 8.67 0.24 -45.98
N GLY A 382 8.75 -0.87 -45.22
CA GLY A 382 9.91 -1.20 -44.39
C GLY A 382 9.94 -0.50 -43.02
N PHE A 383 8.96 0.36 -42.71
CA PHE A 383 8.84 1.01 -41.40
C PHE A 383 8.32 0.01 -40.36
N LEU A 384 9.23 -0.48 -39.51
CA LEU A 384 8.90 -1.45 -38.48
C LEU A 384 8.38 -0.77 -37.21
N LYS A 385 7.62 -1.50 -36.38
CA LYS A 385 7.33 -1.09 -35.00
C LYS A 385 8.63 -0.96 -34.19
N SER A 386 8.77 0.11 -33.41
CA SER A 386 9.93 0.33 -32.54
C SER A 386 10.01 -0.70 -31.41
N SER A 387 11.16 -0.75 -30.72
CA SER A 387 11.35 -1.57 -29.52
C SER A 387 10.47 -1.15 -28.34
N TRP A 388 9.86 0.03 -28.39
CA TRP A 388 8.86 0.47 -27.40
C TRP A 388 7.74 -0.56 -27.20
N TYR A 389 7.30 -1.23 -28.27
CA TYR A 389 6.26 -2.26 -28.19
C TYR A 389 6.68 -3.49 -27.38
N ASP A 390 7.98 -3.78 -27.26
CA ASP A 390 8.48 -4.92 -26.47
C ASP A 390 8.29 -4.69 -24.97
N GLY A 391 8.22 -3.42 -24.53
CA GLY A 391 7.97 -3.04 -23.13
C GLY A 391 6.50 -3.14 -22.71
N ILE A 392 5.56 -3.25 -23.66
CA ILE A 392 4.12 -3.34 -23.38
C ILE A 392 3.79 -4.71 -22.77
N THR A 393 4.35 -5.79 -23.29
CA THR A 393 4.17 -7.16 -22.77
C THR A 393 5.53 -7.88 -22.67
N PRO A 394 6.38 -7.53 -21.69
CA PRO A 394 7.69 -8.16 -21.54
C PRO A 394 7.55 -9.63 -21.14
N ASN A 395 8.49 -10.45 -21.58
CA ASN A 395 8.62 -11.87 -21.22
C ASN A 395 7.39 -12.75 -21.56
N ARG A 396 6.56 -12.32 -22.52
CA ARG A 396 5.42 -13.08 -23.05
C ARG A 396 5.54 -13.21 -24.57
N GLU A 397 4.82 -14.18 -25.15
CA GLU A 397 4.68 -14.24 -26.60
C GLU A 397 4.04 -12.93 -27.10
N ALA A 398 4.53 -12.39 -28.22
CA ALA A 398 4.00 -11.14 -28.76
C ALA A 398 2.64 -11.37 -29.40
N GLY A 399 1.58 -10.76 -28.87
CA GLY A 399 0.28 -10.71 -29.53
C GLY A 399 0.29 -9.79 -30.76
N ILE A 400 -0.77 -9.86 -31.57
CA ILE A 400 -0.87 -9.14 -32.86
C ILE A 400 -0.63 -7.62 -32.73
N PHE A 401 -1.04 -7.03 -31.61
CA PHE A 401 -0.88 -5.59 -31.35
C PHE A 401 0.57 -5.16 -31.11
N VAL A 402 1.41 -5.97 -30.47
CA VAL A 402 2.81 -5.60 -30.17
C VAL A 402 3.81 -6.18 -31.18
N MET A 403 3.43 -7.26 -31.88
CA MET A 403 4.30 -8.02 -32.78
C MET A 403 5.02 -7.15 -33.82
N ARG A 404 6.35 -7.11 -33.77
CA ARG A 404 7.18 -6.25 -34.62
C ARG A 404 7.49 -6.87 -35.99
N ASP A 405 7.70 -8.18 -36.04
CA ASP A 405 7.99 -8.90 -37.28
C ASP A 405 6.80 -8.85 -38.26
N PRO A 406 6.97 -8.33 -39.48
CA PRO A 406 5.88 -8.21 -40.46
C PRO A 406 5.34 -9.56 -40.97
N HIS A 407 6.20 -10.58 -41.09
CA HIS A 407 5.80 -11.90 -41.60
C HIS A 407 4.99 -12.66 -40.57
N GLN A 408 5.46 -12.71 -39.32
CA GLN A 408 4.71 -13.30 -38.20
C GLN A 408 3.38 -12.57 -38.02
N HIS A 409 3.38 -11.23 -38.10
CA HIS A 409 2.16 -10.45 -37.95
C HIS A 409 1.18 -10.71 -39.08
N ALA A 410 1.64 -10.77 -40.33
CA ALA A 410 0.78 -11.08 -41.47
C ALA A 410 0.15 -12.48 -41.32
N ALA A 411 0.94 -13.48 -40.90
CA ALA A 411 0.45 -14.82 -40.62
C ALA A 411 -0.61 -14.82 -39.50
N ARG A 412 -0.32 -14.21 -38.35
CA ARG A 412 -1.25 -14.12 -37.21
C ARG A 412 -2.52 -13.35 -37.56
N ARG A 413 -2.40 -12.21 -38.26
CA ARG A 413 -3.53 -11.39 -38.72
C ARG A 413 -4.45 -12.16 -39.66
N LYS A 414 -3.89 -12.96 -40.56
CA LYS A 414 -4.68 -13.76 -41.52
C LYS A 414 -5.62 -14.73 -40.80
N LEU A 415 -5.22 -15.26 -39.65
CA LEU A 415 -6.05 -16.16 -38.85
C LEU A 415 -7.28 -15.44 -38.25
N PHE A 416 -7.14 -14.17 -37.86
CA PHE A 416 -8.24 -13.35 -37.34
C PHE A 416 -9.10 -12.69 -38.43
N ALA A 417 -8.53 -12.44 -39.62
CA ALA A 417 -9.18 -11.62 -40.65
C ALA A 417 -10.54 -12.15 -41.09
N ARG A 418 -10.73 -13.49 -41.13
CA ARG A 418 -12.03 -14.10 -41.47
C ARG A 418 -13.06 -13.84 -40.37
N ALA A 419 -12.68 -14.03 -39.11
CA ALA A 419 -13.57 -13.92 -37.97
C ALA A 419 -14.08 -12.47 -37.77
N PHE A 420 -13.22 -11.48 -38.04
CA PHE A 420 -13.54 -10.04 -37.99
C PHE A 420 -14.05 -9.44 -39.31
N SER A 421 -14.31 -10.27 -40.33
CA SER A 421 -14.93 -9.78 -41.58
C SER A 421 -16.37 -9.34 -41.35
N VAL A 422 -16.86 -8.37 -42.13
CA VAL A 422 -18.25 -7.90 -42.04
C VAL A 422 -19.25 -9.06 -42.17
N SER A 423 -19.05 -9.96 -43.13
CA SER A 423 -19.89 -11.14 -43.32
C SER A 423 -19.91 -12.05 -42.09
N SER A 424 -18.75 -12.30 -41.47
CA SER A 424 -18.67 -13.14 -40.28
C SER A 424 -19.37 -12.51 -39.08
N LEU A 425 -19.16 -11.21 -38.88
CA LEU A 425 -19.80 -10.47 -37.79
C LEU A 425 -21.32 -10.43 -37.95
N VAL A 426 -21.81 -10.11 -39.15
CA VAL A 426 -23.26 -10.07 -39.43
C VAL A 426 -23.90 -11.45 -39.27
N THR A 427 -23.30 -12.50 -39.83
CA THR A 427 -23.90 -13.84 -39.79
C THR A 427 -23.83 -14.51 -38.42
N ASN A 428 -22.76 -14.29 -37.65
CA ASN A 428 -22.51 -15.08 -36.44
C ASN A 428 -22.68 -14.31 -35.13
N TRP A 429 -22.71 -12.97 -35.16
CA TRP A 429 -22.54 -12.15 -33.93
C TRP A 429 -23.47 -10.95 -33.81
N GLU A 430 -24.10 -10.52 -34.90
CA GLU A 430 -24.99 -9.36 -34.87
C GLU A 430 -26.15 -9.52 -33.86
N PRO A 431 -26.82 -10.69 -33.74
CA PRO A 431 -27.89 -10.86 -32.76
C PRO A 431 -27.40 -10.67 -31.31
N GLU A 432 -26.22 -11.18 -30.97
CA GLU A 432 -25.61 -11.06 -29.64
C GLU A 432 -25.15 -9.64 -29.33
N ILE A 433 -24.59 -8.95 -30.32
CA ILE A 433 -24.20 -7.53 -30.20
C ILE A 433 -25.45 -6.68 -29.98
N ARG A 434 -26.51 -6.95 -30.76
CA ARG A 434 -27.81 -6.28 -30.64
C ARG A 434 -28.44 -6.48 -29.29
N GLN A 435 -28.54 -7.70 -28.80
CA GLN A 435 -29.12 -8.00 -27.50
C GLN A 435 -28.44 -7.18 -26.38
N LYS A 436 -27.11 -7.05 -26.43
CA LYS A 436 -26.35 -6.27 -25.45
C LYS A 436 -26.52 -4.77 -25.63
N ALA A 437 -26.55 -4.28 -26.87
CA ALA A 437 -26.78 -2.86 -27.15
C ALA A 437 -28.20 -2.44 -26.69
N GLU A 438 -29.21 -3.26 -26.97
CA GLU A 438 -30.60 -3.04 -26.51
C GLU A 438 -30.69 -3.06 -24.99
N LEU A 439 -30.04 -4.02 -24.33
CA LEU A 439 -30.01 -4.09 -22.87
C LEU A 439 -29.30 -2.87 -22.27
N ALA A 440 -28.15 -2.46 -22.81
CA ALA A 440 -27.42 -1.28 -22.34
C ALA A 440 -28.27 -0.01 -22.47
N VAL A 441 -28.89 0.20 -23.63
CA VAL A 441 -29.77 1.36 -23.87
C VAL A 441 -31.02 1.30 -22.99
N SER A 442 -31.61 0.12 -22.77
CA SER A 442 -32.73 -0.01 -21.84
C SER A 442 -32.31 0.39 -20.43
N LYS A 443 -31.15 -0.05 -19.96
CA LYS A 443 -30.63 0.31 -18.64
C LYS A 443 -30.34 1.81 -18.53
N ILE A 444 -29.71 2.40 -19.56
CA ILE A 444 -29.49 3.85 -19.65
C ILE A 444 -30.82 4.61 -19.58
N ARG A 445 -31.83 4.18 -20.34
CA ARG A 445 -33.15 4.82 -20.36
C ARG A 445 -33.83 4.73 -19.00
N ASP A 446 -33.76 3.57 -18.35
CA ASP A 446 -34.40 3.33 -17.06
C ASP A 446 -33.71 4.18 -15.96
N ASP A 447 -32.38 4.24 -15.94
CA ASP A 447 -31.60 5.08 -15.03
C ASP A 447 -31.86 6.58 -15.29
N ALA A 448 -31.89 7.00 -16.56
CA ALA A 448 -32.13 8.38 -16.96
C ALA A 448 -33.54 8.87 -16.55
N LYS A 449 -34.55 8.01 -16.63
CA LYS A 449 -35.91 8.32 -16.16
C LYS A 449 -36.00 8.40 -14.64
N ALA A 450 -35.15 7.67 -13.94
CA ALA A 450 -35.17 7.62 -12.49
C ALA A 450 -34.46 8.83 -11.86
N ALA A 451 -33.27 9.18 -12.35
CA ALA A 451 -32.52 10.32 -11.83
C ALA A 451 -31.43 10.88 -12.76
N GLY A 452 -31.01 10.12 -13.77
CA GLY A 452 -29.84 10.43 -14.59
C GLY A 452 -29.01 9.16 -14.81
N ALA A 453 -28.39 9.04 -15.98
CA ALA A 453 -27.64 7.85 -16.35
C ALA A 453 -26.17 8.18 -16.59
N ASP A 454 -25.28 7.43 -15.93
CA ASP A 454 -23.88 7.32 -16.35
C ASP A 454 -23.78 6.40 -17.56
N ILE A 455 -23.78 7.01 -18.76
CA ILE A 455 -23.70 6.26 -20.00
C ILE A 455 -22.32 5.62 -20.20
N PHE A 456 -21.24 6.19 -19.64
CA PHE A 456 -19.89 5.66 -19.80
C PHE A 456 -19.76 4.30 -19.11
N LYS A 457 -20.32 4.17 -17.90
CA LYS A 457 -20.47 2.88 -17.22
C LYS A 457 -21.17 1.86 -18.11
N TRP A 458 -22.37 2.17 -18.61
CA TRP A 458 -23.16 1.21 -19.38
C TRP A 458 -22.51 0.81 -20.69
N TRP A 459 -21.84 1.74 -21.38
CA TRP A 459 -21.08 1.43 -22.58
C TRP A 459 -19.85 0.55 -22.29
N THR A 460 -19.14 0.78 -21.19
CA THR A 460 -18.01 -0.05 -20.76
C THR A 460 -18.45 -1.48 -20.44
N LEU A 461 -19.58 -1.64 -19.74
CA LEU A 461 -20.17 -2.95 -19.46
C LEU A 461 -20.58 -3.67 -20.74
N MET A 462 -21.23 -2.95 -21.67
CA MET A 462 -21.66 -3.50 -22.95
C MET A 462 -20.48 -3.97 -23.80
N ALA A 463 -19.51 -3.09 -24.08
CA ALA A 463 -18.38 -3.39 -24.94
C ALA A 463 -17.54 -4.56 -24.39
N THR A 464 -17.36 -4.59 -23.05
CA THR A 464 -16.64 -5.69 -22.41
C THR A 464 -17.38 -7.02 -22.52
N ASP A 465 -18.69 -7.05 -22.27
CA ASP A 465 -19.47 -8.28 -22.42
C ASP A 465 -19.57 -8.72 -23.89
N VAL A 466 -19.62 -7.78 -24.86
CA VAL A 466 -19.55 -8.09 -26.30
C VAL A 466 -18.24 -8.80 -26.62
N ILE A 467 -17.10 -8.17 -26.34
CA ILE A 467 -15.81 -8.75 -26.73
C ILE A 467 -15.50 -10.04 -25.96
N ALA A 468 -15.93 -10.16 -24.71
CA ALA A 468 -15.81 -11.40 -23.93
C ALA A 468 -16.58 -12.54 -24.58
N HIS A 469 -17.85 -12.31 -24.97
CA HIS A 469 -18.66 -13.35 -25.60
C HIS A 469 -18.12 -13.73 -26.98
N LEU A 470 -17.75 -12.74 -27.81
CA LEU A 470 -17.15 -13.00 -29.12
C LEU A 470 -15.85 -13.81 -28.99
N SER A 471 -15.03 -13.49 -27.99
CA SER A 471 -13.75 -14.16 -27.75
C SER A 471 -13.93 -15.58 -27.20
N PHE A 472 -14.75 -15.75 -26.15
CA PHE A 472 -14.77 -16.98 -25.33
C PHE A 472 -16.01 -17.83 -25.50
N GLY A 473 -17.08 -17.32 -26.12
CA GLY A 473 -18.37 -17.98 -26.16
C GLY A 473 -19.20 -17.82 -24.87
N GLU A 474 -18.73 -17.02 -23.91
CA GLU A 474 -19.44 -16.68 -22.67
C GLU A 474 -19.31 -15.19 -22.32
N SER A 475 -20.36 -14.62 -21.75
CA SER A 475 -20.37 -13.24 -21.23
C SER A 475 -19.88 -13.23 -19.77
N PHE A 476 -19.26 -12.13 -19.33
CA PHE A 476 -18.99 -11.90 -17.90
C PHE A 476 -20.27 -11.51 -17.14
N ARG A 477 -21.38 -11.28 -17.86
CA ARG A 477 -22.71 -10.91 -17.33
C ARG A 477 -22.69 -9.61 -16.54
N MET A 478 -21.69 -8.76 -16.78
CA MET A 478 -21.55 -7.51 -16.05
C MET A 478 -22.64 -6.51 -16.45
N LEU A 479 -23.05 -6.55 -17.72
CA LEU A 479 -24.13 -5.71 -18.23
C LEU A 479 -25.49 -6.08 -17.61
N GLU A 480 -25.79 -7.37 -17.49
CA GLU A 480 -27.03 -7.85 -16.85
C GLU A 480 -27.10 -7.43 -15.38
N LEU A 481 -25.97 -7.53 -14.68
CA LEU A 481 -25.85 -7.21 -13.25
C LEU A 481 -25.72 -5.71 -12.98
N GLY A 482 -25.33 -4.91 -13.98
CA GLY A 482 -25.05 -3.47 -13.82
C GLY A 482 -23.86 -3.16 -12.92
N LYS A 483 -22.94 -4.13 -12.75
CA LYS A 483 -21.80 -4.07 -11.82
C LYS A 483 -20.50 -4.33 -12.56
N GLN A 484 -19.51 -3.47 -12.35
CA GLN A 484 -18.14 -3.73 -12.77
C GLN A 484 -17.54 -4.84 -11.90
N THR A 485 -16.65 -5.63 -12.47
CA THR A 485 -15.87 -6.63 -11.74
C THR A 485 -14.45 -6.09 -11.49
N PRO A 486 -13.72 -6.59 -10.47
CA PRO A 486 -12.32 -6.21 -10.23
C PRO A 486 -11.40 -6.40 -11.44
N TYR A 487 -11.86 -7.17 -12.42
CA TYR A 487 -11.19 -7.36 -13.70
C TYR A 487 -11.10 -6.07 -14.55
N ILE A 488 -12.10 -5.18 -14.48
CA ILE A 488 -12.08 -3.89 -15.21
C ILE A 488 -11.02 -2.96 -14.61
N ASP A 489 -10.94 -2.88 -13.28
CA ASP A 489 -9.91 -2.10 -12.57
C ASP A 489 -8.50 -2.60 -12.92
N ALA A 490 -8.35 -3.92 -13.07
CA ALA A 490 -7.10 -4.54 -13.51
C ALA A 490 -6.74 -4.21 -14.97
N ILE A 491 -7.72 -4.06 -15.88
CA ILE A 491 -7.47 -3.60 -17.26
C ILE A 491 -6.91 -2.18 -17.27
N GLN A 492 -7.55 -1.25 -16.55
CA GLN A 492 -7.11 0.14 -16.47
C GLN A 492 -5.71 0.26 -15.84
N SER A 493 -5.49 -0.46 -14.74
CA SER A 493 -4.19 -0.55 -14.07
C SER A 493 -3.09 -1.15 -14.98
N SER A 494 -3.45 -2.14 -15.81
CA SER A 494 -2.55 -2.76 -16.79
C SER A 494 -2.12 -1.77 -17.89
N LEU A 495 -3.00 -0.88 -18.35
CA LEU A 495 -2.65 0.17 -19.32
C LEU A 495 -1.62 1.16 -18.76
N LEU A 496 -1.79 1.61 -17.52
CA LEU A 496 -0.83 2.47 -16.84
C LEU A 496 0.52 1.77 -16.62
N MET A 497 0.50 0.52 -16.14
CA MET A 497 1.70 -0.28 -15.94
C MET A 497 2.44 -0.54 -17.27
N SER A 498 1.72 -0.77 -18.35
CA SER A 498 2.27 -0.90 -19.70
C SER A 498 3.01 0.38 -20.12
N ALA A 499 2.44 1.56 -19.87
CA ALA A 499 3.10 2.83 -20.14
C ALA A 499 4.39 2.99 -19.31
N ILE A 500 4.32 2.68 -18.01
CA ILE A 500 5.49 2.73 -17.11
C ILE A 500 6.59 1.80 -17.60
N ARG A 501 6.29 0.54 -17.95
CA ARG A 501 7.30 -0.40 -18.45
C ARG A 501 7.90 0.02 -19.78
N SER A 502 7.07 0.51 -20.68
CA SER A 502 7.52 0.89 -22.03
C SER A 502 8.42 2.13 -21.99
N GLU A 503 8.13 3.08 -21.11
CA GLU A 503 8.92 4.31 -20.96
C GLU A 503 10.08 4.18 -19.96
N LEU A 504 9.93 3.40 -18.90
CA LEU A 504 10.87 3.26 -17.78
C LEU A 504 11.35 1.81 -17.59
N SER A 505 11.64 1.13 -18.70
CA SER A 505 12.06 -0.29 -18.71
C SER A 505 13.26 -0.63 -17.82
N TRP A 506 14.15 0.33 -17.56
CA TRP A 506 15.31 0.17 -16.68
C TRP A 506 14.98 0.35 -15.18
N ILE A 507 13.90 1.06 -14.85
CA ILE A 507 13.42 1.25 -13.47
C ILE A 507 12.48 0.12 -13.07
N TYR A 508 11.73 -0.45 -14.01
CA TYR A 508 10.77 -1.53 -13.72
C TYR A 508 11.34 -2.69 -12.88
N PRO A 509 12.57 -3.21 -13.13
CA PRO A 509 13.19 -4.22 -12.28
C PRO A 509 13.52 -3.76 -10.86
N ILE A 510 13.47 -2.46 -10.57
CA ILE A 510 13.67 -1.90 -9.22
C ILE A 510 12.33 -1.92 -8.47
N PHE A 511 11.23 -1.63 -9.17
CA PHE A 511 9.88 -1.60 -8.59
C PHE A 511 9.47 -2.93 -7.95
N GLN A 512 9.94 -4.08 -8.48
CA GLN A 512 9.67 -5.39 -7.88
C GLN A 512 10.24 -5.59 -6.48
N TYR A 513 11.22 -4.76 -6.07
CA TYR A 513 11.86 -4.84 -4.76
C TYR A 513 11.34 -3.80 -3.76
N LEU A 514 10.48 -2.88 -4.20
CA LEU A 514 9.93 -1.84 -3.33
C LEU A 514 8.73 -2.38 -2.54
N PRO A 515 8.64 -2.16 -1.23
CA PRO A 515 7.64 -2.79 -0.37
C PRO A 515 6.25 -2.12 -0.37
N PHE A 516 5.95 -1.22 -1.32
CA PHE A 516 4.68 -0.47 -1.36
C PHE A 516 3.53 -1.32 -1.94
N GLN A 517 2.39 -1.38 -1.23
CA GLN A 517 1.27 -2.24 -1.63
C GLN A 517 0.60 -1.75 -2.92
N GLY A 518 0.38 -0.43 -3.08
CA GLY A 518 -0.19 0.11 -4.31
C GLY A 518 0.66 -0.20 -5.56
N LEU A 519 1.99 -0.21 -5.41
CA LEU A 519 2.90 -0.61 -6.49
C LEU A 519 2.81 -2.11 -6.78
N LYS A 520 2.70 -2.97 -5.76
CA LYS A 520 2.48 -4.41 -5.94
C LYS A 520 1.17 -4.69 -6.66
N ASP A 521 0.09 -4.00 -6.30
CA ASP A 521 -1.22 -4.14 -6.93
C ASP A 521 -1.16 -3.75 -8.41
N LEU A 522 -0.52 -2.61 -8.72
CA LEU A 522 -0.28 -2.17 -10.09
C LEU A 522 0.60 -3.15 -10.88
N MET A 523 1.61 -3.75 -10.25
CA MET A 523 2.45 -4.78 -10.86
C MET A 523 1.71 -6.11 -11.09
N ASN A 524 0.71 -6.41 -10.26
CA ASN A 524 -0.12 -7.61 -10.37
C ASN A 524 -1.25 -7.48 -11.38
N ALA A 525 -1.59 -6.27 -11.83
CA ALA A 525 -2.67 -6.02 -12.80
C ALA A 525 -2.54 -6.88 -14.07
N ASP A 526 -1.35 -6.96 -14.68
CA ASP A 526 -1.11 -7.78 -15.87
C ASP A 526 -1.22 -9.28 -15.63
N LYS A 527 -1.00 -9.71 -14.38
CA LYS A 527 -1.18 -11.10 -13.97
C LYS A 527 -2.68 -11.40 -13.87
N ILE A 528 -3.47 -10.51 -13.27
CA ILE A 528 -4.93 -10.64 -13.20
C ILE A 528 -5.53 -10.69 -14.61
N VAL A 529 -5.16 -9.74 -15.49
CA VAL A 529 -5.67 -9.69 -16.87
C VAL A 529 -5.35 -10.98 -17.66
N PHE A 530 -4.14 -11.51 -17.46
CA PHE A 530 -3.69 -12.73 -18.13
C PHE A 530 -4.32 -14.00 -17.55
N ASP A 531 -4.43 -14.10 -16.22
CA ASP A 531 -5.00 -15.26 -15.54
C ASP A 531 -6.50 -15.41 -15.87
N HIS A 532 -7.22 -14.29 -15.97
CA HIS A 532 -8.61 -14.26 -16.45
C HIS A 532 -8.73 -14.70 -17.91
N GLY A 533 -7.90 -14.18 -18.82
CA GLY A 533 -7.87 -14.66 -20.21
C GLY A 533 -7.56 -16.16 -20.30
N SER A 534 -6.63 -16.63 -19.47
CA SER A 534 -6.28 -18.05 -19.36
C SER A 534 -7.40 -18.92 -18.80
N LEU A 535 -8.17 -18.41 -17.84
CA LEU A 535 -9.35 -19.08 -17.30
C LEU A 535 -10.46 -19.17 -18.36
N ALA A 536 -10.71 -18.08 -19.08
CA ALA A 536 -11.73 -18.05 -20.14
C ALA A 536 -11.41 -19.06 -21.26
N VAL A 537 -10.14 -19.13 -21.69
CA VAL A 537 -9.69 -20.15 -22.66
C VAL A 537 -9.83 -21.57 -22.12
N ARG A 538 -9.52 -21.81 -20.83
CA ARG A 538 -9.69 -23.12 -20.19
C ARG A 538 -11.15 -23.54 -20.09
N ASN A 539 -12.04 -22.64 -19.66
CA ASN A 539 -13.48 -22.90 -19.57
C ASN A 539 -14.06 -23.26 -20.94
N MET A 540 -13.65 -22.54 -21.99
CA MET A 540 -14.00 -22.85 -23.38
C MET A 540 -13.55 -24.28 -23.78
N GLN A 541 -12.36 -24.72 -23.36
CA GLN A 541 -11.86 -26.07 -23.64
C GLN A 541 -12.57 -27.16 -22.83
N SER A 542 -12.99 -26.86 -21.60
CA SER A 542 -13.62 -27.82 -20.67
C SER A 542 -15.12 -28.02 -20.86
N ALA A 543 -15.83 -27.11 -21.55
CA ALA A 543 -17.30 -27.12 -21.68
C ALA A 543 -17.89 -28.31 -22.46
N GLY A 544 -17.11 -29.32 -22.86
CA GLY A 544 -17.55 -30.66 -23.30
C GLY A 544 -18.33 -30.74 -24.63
N ASN A 545 -18.93 -29.63 -25.07
CA ASN A 545 -19.43 -29.42 -26.41
C ASN A 545 -18.30 -28.73 -27.17
N GLY A 546 -17.68 -29.47 -28.10
CA GLY A 546 -16.50 -29.03 -28.84
C GLY A 546 -16.69 -27.72 -29.59
N PHE A 547 -15.70 -27.37 -30.39
CA PHE A 547 -15.58 -26.25 -31.33
C PHE A 547 -16.83 -25.84 -32.19
N ASN A 548 -18.01 -26.41 -31.96
CA ASN A 548 -19.32 -26.17 -32.55
C ASN A 548 -20.09 -24.93 -32.04
N LYS A 549 -19.77 -24.32 -30.89
CA LYS A 549 -20.24 -22.94 -30.59
C LYS A 549 -19.18 -21.98 -31.15
N ALA A 550 -19.52 -21.29 -32.25
CA ALA A 550 -18.59 -20.37 -32.91
C ALA A 550 -18.13 -19.29 -31.93
N ASN A 551 -16.82 -19.16 -31.72
CA ASN A 551 -16.18 -18.01 -31.08
C ASN A 551 -14.95 -17.61 -31.91
N LEU A 552 -14.40 -16.40 -31.71
CA LEU A 552 -13.29 -15.89 -32.53
C LEU A 552 -12.09 -16.84 -32.51
N PHE A 553 -11.81 -17.49 -31.37
CA PHE A 553 -10.68 -18.41 -31.23
C PHE A 553 -10.93 -19.80 -31.83
N SER A 554 -12.17 -20.30 -31.84
CA SER A 554 -12.49 -21.57 -32.53
C SER A 554 -12.37 -21.43 -34.04
N GLN A 555 -12.77 -20.29 -34.61
CA GLN A 555 -12.54 -19.98 -36.03
C GLN A 555 -11.06 -19.81 -36.36
N MET A 556 -10.29 -19.20 -35.44
CA MET A 556 -8.84 -19.04 -35.58
C MET A 556 -8.13 -20.40 -35.60
N LEU A 557 -8.49 -21.31 -34.68
CA LEU A 557 -7.93 -22.65 -34.59
C LEU A 557 -8.29 -23.48 -35.84
N ALA A 558 -9.56 -23.44 -36.27
CA ALA A 558 -9.96 -24.10 -37.53
C ALA A 558 -9.21 -23.55 -38.75
N ALA A 559 -8.94 -22.25 -38.80
CA ALA A 559 -8.11 -21.64 -39.85
C ALA A 559 -6.64 -22.09 -39.77
N SER A 560 -6.13 -22.28 -38.55
CA SER A 560 -4.80 -22.82 -38.27
C SER A 560 -4.65 -24.24 -38.78
N ASP A 561 -5.59 -25.12 -38.44
CA ASP A 561 -5.57 -26.54 -38.83
C ASP A 561 -5.66 -26.72 -40.35
N SER A 562 -6.36 -25.82 -41.04
CA SER A 562 -6.45 -25.80 -42.51
C SER A 562 -5.18 -25.31 -43.23
N GLN A 563 -4.28 -24.61 -42.51
CA GLN A 563 -3.03 -24.09 -43.04
C GLN A 563 -1.87 -24.85 -42.39
N GLU A 564 -1.36 -25.90 -43.05
CA GLU A 564 -0.29 -26.85 -42.60
C GLU A 564 1.02 -26.21 -42.04
N LYS A 565 1.13 -24.88 -41.93
CA LYS A 565 2.33 -24.15 -41.53
C LYS A 565 2.17 -23.15 -40.38
N THR A 566 1.02 -23.10 -39.69
CA THR A 566 0.84 -22.26 -38.50
C THR A 566 0.43 -23.09 -37.30
N ASN A 567 1.39 -23.53 -36.48
CA ASN A 567 1.09 -24.13 -35.17
C ASN A 567 0.83 -23.00 -34.16
N LEU A 568 -0.41 -22.82 -33.74
CA LEU A 568 -0.78 -21.93 -32.64
C LEU A 568 -0.65 -22.68 -31.31
N SER A 569 0.12 -22.14 -30.37
CA SER A 569 0.18 -22.71 -29.01
C SER A 569 -1.01 -22.23 -28.17
N THR A 570 -1.38 -22.98 -27.12
CA THR A 570 -2.38 -22.52 -26.14
C THR A 570 -2.01 -21.16 -25.54
N LEU A 571 -0.71 -20.92 -25.29
CA LEU A 571 -0.20 -19.65 -24.77
C LEU A 571 -0.42 -18.50 -25.76
N SER A 572 -0.28 -18.78 -27.06
CA SER A 572 -0.57 -17.83 -28.13
C SER A 572 -2.04 -17.40 -28.10
N VAL A 573 -2.95 -18.35 -27.94
CA VAL A 573 -4.40 -18.09 -27.84
C VAL A 573 -4.73 -17.26 -26.60
N GLN A 574 -4.17 -17.62 -25.44
CA GLN A 574 -4.36 -16.88 -24.18
C GLN A 574 -3.85 -15.43 -24.26
N THR A 575 -2.71 -15.22 -24.93
CA THR A 575 -2.15 -13.89 -25.14
C THR A 575 -3.07 -13.03 -26.01
N GLU A 576 -3.58 -13.57 -27.11
CA GLU A 576 -4.49 -12.83 -27.98
C GLU A 576 -5.84 -12.57 -27.30
N ALA A 577 -6.32 -13.52 -26.49
CA ALA A 577 -7.52 -13.37 -25.66
C ALA A 577 -7.43 -12.15 -24.75
N SER A 578 -6.39 -12.05 -23.94
CA SER A 578 -6.18 -10.90 -23.06
C SER A 578 -6.07 -9.59 -23.84
N ASN A 579 -5.37 -9.59 -24.97
CA ASN A 579 -5.21 -8.38 -25.80
C ASN A 579 -6.53 -7.91 -26.43
N LEU A 580 -7.37 -8.83 -26.92
CA LEU A 580 -8.64 -8.49 -27.54
C LEU A 580 -9.62 -7.91 -26.54
N ILE A 581 -9.68 -8.44 -25.31
CA ILE A 581 -10.53 -7.88 -24.27
C ILE A 581 -10.13 -6.42 -23.98
N VAL A 582 -8.84 -6.18 -23.68
CA VAL A 582 -8.34 -4.82 -23.38
C VAL A 582 -8.63 -3.85 -24.53
N ALA A 583 -8.42 -4.29 -25.78
CA ALA A 583 -8.64 -3.44 -26.95
C ALA A 583 -10.13 -3.19 -27.26
N GLY A 584 -11.00 -4.18 -27.04
CA GLY A 584 -12.43 -4.12 -27.40
C GLY A 584 -13.33 -3.50 -26.34
N SER A 585 -12.92 -3.48 -25.07
CA SER A 585 -13.67 -2.88 -23.97
C SER A 585 -13.72 -1.35 -24.05
N ASP A 586 -12.60 -0.68 -23.75
CA ASP A 586 -12.61 0.75 -23.46
C ASP A 586 -12.80 1.60 -24.74
N THR A 587 -12.31 1.12 -25.89
CA THR A 587 -12.27 1.93 -27.11
C THR A 587 -13.66 2.26 -27.65
N THR A 588 -14.55 1.27 -27.73
CA THR A 588 -15.94 1.46 -28.15
C THR A 588 -16.70 2.29 -27.11
N ALA A 589 -16.51 2.02 -25.82
CA ALA A 589 -17.23 2.69 -24.74
C ALA A 589 -16.94 4.20 -24.66
N VAL A 590 -15.66 4.57 -24.72
CA VAL A 590 -15.21 5.97 -24.77
C VAL A 590 -15.79 6.67 -25.99
N THR A 591 -15.71 6.04 -27.17
CA THR A 591 -16.16 6.66 -28.42
C THR A 591 -17.68 6.90 -28.41
N LEU A 592 -18.49 5.95 -27.93
CA LEU A 592 -19.94 6.13 -27.77
C LEU A 592 -20.24 7.27 -26.79
N THR A 593 -19.52 7.35 -25.68
CA THR A 593 -19.73 8.40 -24.67
C THR A 593 -19.51 9.80 -25.27
N TYR A 594 -18.39 10.01 -25.96
CA TYR A 594 -18.13 11.28 -26.65
C TYR A 594 -19.10 11.56 -27.80
N LEU A 595 -19.55 10.52 -28.53
CA LEU A 595 -20.54 10.66 -29.59
C LEU A 595 -21.84 11.24 -29.05
N ILE A 596 -22.38 10.59 -28.01
CA ILE A 596 -23.65 10.99 -27.40
C ILE A 596 -23.54 12.40 -26.82
N TRP A 597 -22.48 12.68 -26.05
CA TRP A 597 -22.24 14.01 -25.50
C TRP A 597 -22.14 15.08 -26.58
N ALA A 598 -21.35 14.84 -27.64
CA ALA A 598 -21.16 15.81 -28.71
C ALA A 598 -22.45 16.09 -29.48
N VAL A 599 -23.29 15.08 -29.73
CA VAL A 599 -24.57 15.28 -30.42
C VAL A 599 -25.59 16.00 -29.54
N ILE A 600 -25.76 15.60 -28.27
CA ILE A 600 -26.73 16.24 -27.36
C ILE A 600 -26.37 17.71 -27.11
N LYS A 601 -25.09 18.06 -27.11
CA LYS A 601 -24.62 19.46 -27.01
C LYS A 601 -25.10 20.34 -28.17
N HIS A 602 -25.55 19.74 -29.27
CA HIS A 602 -26.07 20.44 -30.46
C HIS A 602 -27.54 20.06 -30.70
N PRO A 603 -28.52 20.73 -30.06
CA PRO A 603 -29.94 20.33 -30.09
C PRO A 603 -30.54 20.20 -31.49
N LYS A 604 -30.09 21.04 -32.45
CA LYS A 604 -30.52 20.94 -33.86
C LYS A 604 -30.02 19.64 -34.50
N LEU A 605 -28.74 19.32 -34.32
CA LEU A 605 -28.13 18.09 -34.83
C LEU A 605 -28.80 16.86 -34.19
N GLN A 606 -29.04 16.91 -32.87
CA GLN A 606 -29.78 15.87 -32.16
C GLN A 606 -31.16 15.65 -32.77
N ALA A 607 -31.96 16.71 -32.98
CA ALA A 607 -33.31 16.57 -33.50
C ALA A 607 -33.34 16.00 -34.93
N GLU A 608 -32.39 16.39 -35.78
CA GLU A 608 -32.26 15.87 -37.14
C GLU A 608 -31.79 14.40 -37.14
N LEU A 609 -30.88 14.02 -36.25
CA LEU A 609 -30.46 12.62 -36.10
C LEU A 609 -31.59 11.75 -35.56
N GLU A 610 -32.30 12.19 -34.53
CA GLU A 610 -33.49 11.50 -34.01
C GLU A 610 -34.56 11.32 -35.09
N HIS A 611 -34.74 12.32 -35.97
CA HIS A 611 -35.64 12.21 -37.11
C HIS A 611 -35.16 11.17 -38.13
N GLU A 612 -33.88 11.21 -38.55
CA GLU A 612 -33.31 10.20 -39.46
C GLU A 612 -33.50 8.78 -38.92
N ILE A 613 -33.22 8.56 -37.63
CA ILE A 613 -33.38 7.25 -37.00
C ILE A 613 -34.85 6.83 -36.92
N SER A 614 -35.79 7.77 -36.72
CA SER A 614 -37.23 7.45 -36.68
C SER A 614 -37.83 7.03 -38.03
N GLU A 615 -37.17 7.34 -39.14
CA GLU A 615 -37.58 6.93 -40.49
C GLU A 615 -37.05 5.53 -40.87
N LEU A 616 -36.16 4.95 -40.07
CA LEU A 616 -35.67 3.58 -40.25
C LEU A 616 -36.68 2.56 -39.72
N SER A 617 -36.56 1.29 -40.15
CA SER A 617 -37.40 0.23 -39.61
C SER A 617 -37.19 -0.01 -38.11
N ASP A 618 -38.19 -0.59 -37.46
CA ASP A 618 -38.09 -1.00 -36.04
C ASP A 618 -36.95 -2.02 -35.81
N GLU A 619 -36.58 -2.78 -36.83
CA GLU A 619 -35.51 -3.78 -36.76
C GLU A 619 -34.10 -3.13 -36.76
N LEU A 620 -33.94 -1.90 -37.25
CA LEU A 620 -32.64 -1.22 -37.43
C LEU A 620 -31.59 -2.16 -38.03
N THR A 621 -31.86 -2.67 -39.23
CA THR A 621 -31.00 -3.66 -39.88
C THR A 621 -29.59 -3.12 -40.12
N PHE A 622 -28.60 -4.01 -40.19
CA PHE A 622 -27.22 -3.62 -40.47
C PHE A 622 -27.08 -2.75 -41.73
N GLU A 623 -27.81 -3.06 -42.80
CA GLU A 623 -27.75 -2.29 -44.06
C GLU A 623 -28.42 -0.92 -43.94
N GLU A 624 -29.52 -0.77 -43.19
CA GLU A 624 -30.11 0.56 -42.93
C GLU A 624 -29.12 1.45 -42.17
N LEU A 625 -28.58 0.96 -41.06
CA LEU A 625 -27.63 1.72 -40.23
C LEU A 625 -26.34 2.08 -40.97
N LYS A 626 -25.88 1.20 -41.85
CA LYS A 626 -24.71 1.45 -42.71
C LYS A 626 -24.97 2.52 -43.76
N ASN A 627 -26.22 2.69 -44.20
CA ASN A 627 -26.61 3.65 -45.23
C ASN A 627 -27.26 4.93 -44.67
N ALA A 628 -27.44 5.06 -43.35
CA ALA A 628 -27.96 6.25 -42.68
C ALA A 628 -26.91 7.41 -42.71
N PRO A 629 -27.09 8.46 -43.55
CA PRO A 629 -26.04 9.43 -43.82
C PRO A 629 -25.64 10.27 -42.60
N LEU A 630 -26.60 10.79 -41.83
CA LEU A 630 -26.31 11.66 -40.68
C LEU A 630 -25.70 10.88 -39.53
N LEU A 631 -26.23 9.69 -39.20
CA LEU A 631 -25.65 8.77 -38.23
C LEU A 631 -24.17 8.48 -38.53
N ASN A 632 -23.86 8.12 -39.79
CA ASN A 632 -22.48 7.84 -40.17
C ASN A 632 -21.62 9.11 -40.13
N SER A 633 -22.15 10.26 -40.53
CA SER A 633 -21.42 11.53 -40.48
C SER A 633 -21.04 11.93 -39.05
N VAL A 634 -21.96 11.80 -38.08
CA VAL A 634 -21.67 12.11 -36.67
C VAL A 634 -20.70 11.12 -36.04
N ILE A 635 -20.75 9.83 -36.44
CA ILE A 635 -19.75 8.84 -36.00
C ILE A 635 -18.37 9.19 -36.56
N GLU A 636 -18.25 9.53 -37.85
CA GLU A 636 -16.97 9.92 -38.46
C GLU A 636 -16.39 11.19 -37.82
N GLU A 637 -17.21 12.19 -37.54
CA GLU A 637 -16.77 13.40 -36.85
C GLU A 637 -16.36 13.14 -35.39
N THR A 638 -17.09 12.26 -34.69
CA THR A 638 -16.69 11.81 -33.35
C THR A 638 -15.36 11.09 -33.39
N LEU A 639 -15.15 10.15 -34.31
CA LEU A 639 -13.88 9.44 -34.45
C LEU A 639 -12.73 10.39 -34.84
N ARG A 640 -13.02 11.46 -35.59
CA ARG A 640 -12.03 12.49 -35.93
C ARG A 640 -11.55 13.22 -34.69
N LEU A 641 -12.46 13.70 -33.84
CA LEU A 641 -12.12 14.52 -32.67
C LEU A 641 -11.81 13.71 -31.41
N TYR A 642 -12.61 12.67 -31.14
CA TYR A 642 -12.68 11.93 -29.87
C TYR A 642 -12.55 10.40 -30.08
N GLY A 643 -11.87 9.97 -31.14
CA GLY A 643 -11.53 8.55 -31.30
C GLY A 643 -10.63 8.06 -30.17
N ALA A 644 -10.93 6.89 -29.60
CA ALA A 644 -10.35 6.43 -28.34
C ALA A 644 -8.81 6.28 -28.30
N ALA A 645 -8.15 6.06 -29.45
CA ALA A 645 -6.70 5.87 -29.52
C ALA A 645 -6.04 6.91 -30.45
N PRO A 646 -6.03 8.21 -30.10
CA PRO A 646 -5.61 9.26 -31.02
C PRO A 646 -4.08 9.49 -31.03
N GLY A 647 -3.36 8.77 -30.16
CA GLY A 647 -1.94 9.00 -29.86
C GLY A 647 -0.93 8.47 -30.88
N ALA A 648 0.34 8.75 -30.58
CA ALA A 648 1.49 8.40 -31.38
C ALA A 648 1.74 6.88 -31.40
N LEU A 649 1.85 6.29 -32.59
CA LEU A 649 2.24 4.88 -32.78
C LEU A 649 3.64 4.81 -33.41
N PRO A 650 4.71 4.61 -32.61
CA PRO A 650 6.08 4.78 -33.09
C PRO A 650 6.51 3.72 -34.13
N ARG A 651 7.32 4.15 -35.08
CA ARG A 651 7.93 3.33 -36.15
C ARG A 651 9.42 3.64 -36.26
N VAL A 652 10.17 2.75 -36.88
CA VAL A 652 11.61 2.93 -37.13
C VAL A 652 11.83 3.26 -38.60
N VAL A 653 12.60 4.32 -38.86
CA VAL A 653 12.96 4.73 -40.23
C VAL A 653 13.87 3.66 -40.87
N PRO A 654 13.53 3.13 -42.05
CA PRO A 654 14.32 2.12 -42.73
C PRO A 654 15.57 2.71 -43.40
N GLY A 655 16.44 1.84 -43.91
CA GLY A 655 17.83 2.14 -44.32
C GLY A 655 18.09 3.34 -45.25
N LYS A 656 17.15 3.80 -46.08
CA LYS A 656 17.36 4.99 -46.95
C LYS A 656 17.14 6.33 -46.25
N GLY A 657 16.62 6.31 -45.03
CA GLY A 657 16.13 7.50 -44.34
C GLY A 657 14.73 7.87 -44.82
N LEU A 658 14.22 8.99 -44.31
CA LEU A 658 12.93 9.55 -44.64
C LEU A 658 13.09 11.05 -44.92
N GLU A 659 12.71 11.47 -46.12
CA GLU A 659 12.61 12.89 -46.49
C GLU A 659 11.19 13.39 -46.21
N VAL A 660 11.08 14.45 -45.40
CA VAL A 660 9.82 15.12 -45.07
C VAL A 660 10.03 16.62 -45.19
N CYS A 661 9.26 17.27 -46.06
CA CYS A 661 9.45 18.69 -46.40
C CYS A 661 10.92 18.97 -46.77
N SER A 662 11.59 19.91 -46.10
CA SER A 662 13.01 20.24 -46.28
C SER A 662 13.96 19.51 -45.32
N HIS A 663 13.49 18.44 -44.65
CA HIS A 663 14.24 17.74 -43.61
C HIS A 663 14.51 16.28 -43.97
N TYR A 664 15.74 15.83 -43.71
CA TYR A 664 16.15 14.44 -43.82
C TYR A 664 16.21 13.79 -42.43
N ILE A 665 15.51 12.67 -42.27
CA ILE A 665 15.50 11.86 -41.05
C ILE A 665 16.29 10.56 -41.33
N PRO A 666 17.40 10.31 -40.63
CA PRO A 666 18.28 9.17 -40.89
C PRO A 666 17.65 7.84 -40.44
N PRO A 667 18.14 6.71 -40.99
CA PRO A 667 17.74 5.35 -40.59
C PRO A 667 17.91 5.09 -39.10
N GLY A 668 17.08 4.21 -38.55
CA GLY A 668 17.13 3.84 -37.12
C GLY A 668 16.45 4.85 -36.19
N THR A 669 16.13 6.06 -36.68
CA THR A 669 15.35 7.06 -35.93
C THR A 669 13.94 6.55 -35.66
N VAL A 670 13.42 6.81 -34.45
CA VAL A 670 12.01 6.57 -34.15
C VAL A 670 11.18 7.74 -34.70
N VAL A 671 10.21 7.44 -35.55
CA VAL A 671 9.25 8.41 -36.09
C VAL A 671 7.84 8.04 -35.64
N SER A 672 7.04 9.03 -35.30
CA SER A 672 5.65 8.82 -34.92
C SER A 672 4.73 9.82 -35.60
N THR A 673 3.53 9.35 -35.92
CA THR A 673 2.42 10.17 -36.38
C THR A 673 1.28 9.95 -35.39
N GLN A 674 0.55 11.00 -35.03
CA GLN A 674 -0.62 10.87 -34.16
C GLN A 674 -1.88 11.39 -34.87
N ALA A 675 -2.95 10.60 -34.81
CA ALA A 675 -4.23 10.94 -35.40
C ALA A 675 -4.74 12.27 -34.81
N PHE A 676 -4.54 12.50 -33.51
CA PHE A 676 -4.93 13.74 -32.83
C PHE A 676 -4.51 15.01 -33.58
N THR A 677 -3.26 15.08 -34.04
CA THR A 677 -2.72 16.25 -34.74
C THR A 677 -3.17 16.32 -36.18
N LEU A 678 -3.15 15.19 -36.91
CA LEU A 678 -3.56 15.17 -38.32
C LEU A 678 -5.04 15.53 -38.47
N HIS A 679 -5.89 15.02 -37.57
CA HIS A 679 -7.32 15.29 -37.55
C HIS A 679 -7.66 16.73 -37.18
N ARG A 680 -6.76 17.44 -36.47
CA ARG A 680 -6.91 18.84 -36.04
C ARG A 680 -6.04 19.81 -36.85
N ASN A 681 -5.62 19.42 -38.05
CA ASN A 681 -4.86 20.29 -38.93
C ASN A 681 -5.82 21.18 -39.74
N GLU A 682 -5.80 22.48 -39.47
CA GLU A 682 -6.65 23.50 -40.12
C GLU A 682 -6.44 23.57 -41.65
N ASN A 683 -5.29 23.12 -42.16
CA ASN A 683 -5.06 23.05 -43.61
C ASN A 683 -5.75 21.85 -44.28
N ILE A 684 -6.25 20.90 -43.49
CA ILE A 684 -6.92 19.67 -43.97
C ILE A 684 -8.42 19.73 -43.64
N PHE A 685 -8.76 20.10 -42.41
CA PHE A 685 -10.14 20.22 -41.94
C PHE A 685 -10.39 21.68 -41.54
N GLU A 686 -11.32 22.36 -42.22
CA GLU A 686 -11.74 23.71 -41.85
C GLU A 686 -12.43 23.71 -40.47
N ASP A 687 -12.15 24.71 -39.63
CA ASP A 687 -12.57 24.76 -38.23
C ASP A 687 -12.25 23.43 -37.53
N ALA A 688 -10.98 22.99 -37.62
CA ALA A 688 -10.57 21.63 -37.28
C ALA A 688 -10.87 21.26 -35.81
N GLN A 689 -10.96 22.23 -34.91
CA GLN A 689 -11.30 21.98 -33.50
C GLN A 689 -12.81 21.92 -33.24
N ARG A 690 -13.64 22.46 -34.13
CA ARG A 690 -15.11 22.44 -33.96
C ARG A 690 -15.65 21.07 -34.32
N PHE A 691 -16.53 20.54 -33.48
CA PHE A 691 -17.36 19.39 -33.82
C PHE A 691 -18.42 19.82 -34.84
N ASP A 692 -18.32 19.30 -36.06
CA ASP A 692 -19.26 19.54 -37.13
C ASP A 692 -19.86 18.21 -37.61
N GLY A 693 -21.03 17.87 -37.08
CA GLY A 693 -21.74 16.63 -37.40
C GLY A 693 -22.13 16.49 -38.88
N TYR A 694 -22.06 17.56 -39.67
CA TYR A 694 -22.40 17.56 -41.09
C TYR A 694 -21.18 17.39 -42.00
N ARG A 695 -19.96 17.44 -41.44
CA ARG A 695 -18.68 17.44 -42.20
C ARG A 695 -18.55 16.28 -43.17
N PHE A 696 -19.12 15.13 -42.84
CA PHE A 696 -18.99 13.90 -43.61
C PHE A 696 -20.29 13.44 -44.29
N MET A 697 -21.32 14.31 -44.29
CA MET A 697 -22.62 14.02 -44.94
C MET A 697 -22.49 13.73 -46.43
N ASP A 698 -21.63 14.47 -47.12
CA ASP A 698 -21.37 14.32 -48.54
C ASP A 698 -19.94 13.87 -48.79
N LYS A 699 -19.74 12.55 -48.86
CA LYS A 699 -18.42 11.94 -49.07
C LYS A 699 -17.80 12.29 -50.43
N SER A 700 -18.57 12.81 -51.39
CA SER A 700 -18.07 13.25 -52.70
C SER A 700 -17.28 14.56 -52.60
N LYS A 701 -17.59 15.41 -51.61
CA LYS A 701 -16.91 16.69 -51.36
C LYS A 701 -15.60 16.55 -50.59
N LEU A 702 -15.33 15.39 -49.99
CA LEU A 702 -14.10 15.14 -49.24
C LEU A 702 -12.88 15.13 -50.15
N THR A 703 -11.90 15.98 -49.84
CA THR A 703 -10.63 16.05 -50.56
C THR A 703 -9.81 14.76 -50.35
N ALA A 704 -8.87 14.49 -51.25
CA ALA A 704 -7.93 13.38 -51.07
C ALA A 704 -7.11 13.51 -49.78
N ALA A 705 -6.82 14.75 -49.38
CA ALA A 705 -6.09 15.04 -48.14
C ALA A 705 -6.91 14.64 -46.91
N GLN A 706 -8.19 15.03 -46.85
CA GLN A 706 -9.10 14.66 -45.75
C GLN A 706 -9.28 13.15 -45.64
N LYS A 707 -9.48 12.45 -46.77
CA LYS A 707 -9.61 10.99 -46.81
C LYS A 707 -8.38 10.27 -46.29
N THR A 708 -7.19 10.80 -46.60
CA THR A 708 -5.92 10.22 -46.16
C THR A 708 -5.64 10.52 -44.69
N ALA A 709 -5.99 11.71 -44.22
CA ALA A 709 -5.74 12.16 -42.85
C ALA A 709 -6.70 11.51 -41.84
N LEU A 710 -7.94 11.20 -42.24
CA LEU A 710 -8.93 10.55 -41.38
C LEU A 710 -8.54 9.08 -41.13
N SER A 711 -7.74 8.84 -40.10
CA SER A 711 -7.21 7.51 -39.74
C SER A 711 -7.44 7.15 -38.25
N PRO A 712 -8.69 7.18 -37.75
CA PRO A 712 -8.99 6.90 -36.33
C PRO A 712 -8.65 5.46 -35.90
N PHE A 713 -8.56 4.54 -36.86
CA PHE A 713 -8.23 3.12 -36.63
C PHE A 713 -6.79 2.76 -37.03
N GLY A 714 -5.94 3.76 -37.23
CA GLY A 714 -4.61 3.61 -37.81
C GLY A 714 -4.65 3.38 -39.32
N ALA A 715 -3.51 2.98 -39.89
CA ALA A 715 -3.34 2.83 -41.34
C ALA A 715 -2.43 1.65 -41.71
N GLY A 716 -2.46 1.29 -42.99
CA GLY A 716 -1.56 0.29 -43.57
C GLY A 716 -1.86 -1.15 -43.14
N SER A 717 -0.82 -1.99 -43.14
CA SER A 717 -0.93 -3.41 -42.76
C SER A 717 -1.23 -3.64 -41.28
N ARG A 718 -1.17 -2.58 -40.47
CA ARG A 718 -1.38 -2.59 -39.01
C ARG A 718 -2.68 -1.90 -38.58
N ILE A 719 -3.58 -1.59 -39.53
CA ILE A 719 -4.92 -1.03 -39.22
C ILE A 719 -5.68 -1.94 -38.25
N CYS A 720 -6.51 -1.34 -37.39
CA CYS A 720 -7.29 -2.06 -36.37
C CYS A 720 -7.95 -3.32 -36.94
N ILE A 721 -7.80 -4.46 -36.25
CA ILE A 721 -8.43 -5.72 -36.65
C ILE A 721 -9.93 -5.72 -36.35
N GLY A 722 -10.34 -5.04 -35.27
CA GLY A 722 -11.73 -4.91 -34.82
C GLY A 722 -12.51 -3.77 -35.49
N LEU A 723 -11.99 -3.15 -36.55
CA LEU A 723 -12.63 -2.01 -37.24
C LEU A 723 -14.12 -2.24 -37.52
N HIS A 724 -14.46 -3.38 -38.12
CA HIS A 724 -15.84 -3.68 -38.50
C HIS A 724 -16.75 -3.96 -37.30
N LEU A 725 -16.21 -4.53 -36.23
CA LEU A 725 -16.93 -4.73 -34.97
C LEU A 725 -17.26 -3.38 -34.33
N ALA A 726 -16.26 -2.51 -34.18
CA ALA A 726 -16.45 -1.18 -33.63
C ALA A 726 -17.51 -0.38 -34.43
N TRP A 727 -17.46 -0.41 -35.77
CA TRP A 727 -18.48 0.24 -36.60
C TRP A 727 -19.90 -0.31 -36.39
N MET A 728 -20.03 -1.61 -36.15
CA MET A 728 -21.32 -2.23 -35.85
C MET A 728 -21.86 -1.77 -34.49
N GLU A 729 -21.01 -1.82 -33.46
CA GLU A 729 -21.36 -1.36 -32.10
C GLU A 729 -21.70 0.14 -32.06
N LEU A 730 -20.89 0.99 -32.71
CA LEU A 730 -21.09 2.44 -32.75
C LEU A 730 -22.41 2.82 -33.43
N ARG A 731 -22.70 2.22 -34.59
CA ARG A 731 -23.95 2.49 -35.32
C ARG A 731 -25.16 2.03 -34.55
N LEU A 732 -25.13 0.78 -34.07
CA LEU A 732 -26.27 0.19 -33.39
C LEU A 732 -26.53 0.84 -32.03
N GLY A 733 -25.48 1.04 -31.22
CA GLY A 733 -25.56 1.69 -29.93
C GLY A 733 -26.07 3.13 -30.02
N ALA A 734 -25.55 3.93 -30.96
CA ALA A 734 -26.02 5.29 -31.16
C ALA A 734 -27.46 5.36 -31.70
N ALA A 735 -27.81 4.54 -32.70
CA ALA A 735 -29.16 4.51 -33.24
C ALA A 735 -30.20 4.09 -32.18
N LEU A 736 -29.91 3.02 -31.42
CA LEU A 736 -30.78 2.59 -30.31
C LEU A 736 -30.91 3.69 -29.25
N PHE A 737 -29.80 4.34 -28.86
CA PHE A 737 -29.85 5.42 -27.89
C PHE A 737 -30.74 6.57 -28.37
N PHE A 738 -30.55 7.10 -29.59
CA PHE A 738 -31.36 8.22 -30.08
C PHE A 738 -32.80 7.85 -30.40
N ARG A 739 -33.11 6.56 -30.60
CA ARG A 739 -34.48 6.06 -30.72
C ARG A 739 -35.18 5.95 -29.36
N GLU A 740 -34.56 5.24 -28.41
CA GLU A 740 -35.17 4.88 -27.13
C GLU A 740 -35.10 5.99 -26.07
N CYS A 741 -34.06 6.83 -26.15
CA CYS A 741 -33.81 7.97 -25.28
C CYS A 741 -34.05 9.30 -26.02
N ARG A 742 -35.02 9.33 -26.95
CA ARG A 742 -35.36 10.52 -27.74
C ARG A 742 -35.61 11.72 -26.82
N GLY A 743 -34.97 12.85 -27.13
CA GLY A 743 -35.04 14.06 -26.33
C GLY A 743 -34.13 14.07 -25.10
N ALA A 744 -33.17 13.14 -24.99
CA ALA A 744 -32.16 13.15 -23.93
C ALA A 744 -31.46 14.52 -23.81
N ARG A 745 -31.07 14.86 -22.58
CA ARG A 745 -30.38 16.10 -22.23
C ARG A 745 -29.18 15.77 -21.36
N LEU A 746 -28.15 16.61 -21.43
CA LEU A 746 -27.01 16.51 -20.51
C LEU A 746 -27.51 16.81 -19.09
N GLY A 747 -27.00 16.05 -18.11
CA GLY A 747 -27.26 16.33 -16.69
C GLY A 747 -26.68 17.70 -16.28
N PRO A 748 -27.18 18.31 -15.19
CA PRO A 748 -26.70 19.61 -14.73
C PRO A 748 -25.20 19.63 -14.39
N ASP A 749 -24.64 18.47 -14.00
CA ASP A 749 -23.25 18.31 -13.58
C ASP A 749 -22.30 18.01 -14.74
N MET A 750 -22.84 17.97 -15.95
CA MET A 750 -22.14 17.58 -17.17
C MET A 750 -21.57 18.81 -17.88
N THR A 751 -20.36 19.22 -17.49
CA THR A 751 -19.64 20.35 -18.09
C THR A 751 -18.66 19.92 -19.19
N ASP A 752 -18.11 20.89 -19.92
CA ASP A 752 -17.03 20.62 -20.88
C ASP A 752 -15.73 20.19 -20.19
N GLU A 753 -15.49 20.68 -18.97
CA GLU A 753 -14.29 20.41 -18.17
C GLU A 753 -14.21 18.94 -17.75
N VAL A 754 -15.35 18.35 -17.35
CA VAL A 754 -15.43 16.92 -17.01
C VAL A 754 -15.33 16.00 -18.24
N MET A 755 -15.48 16.57 -19.45
CA MET A 755 -15.25 15.88 -20.73
C MET A 755 -13.90 16.21 -21.36
N GLU A 756 -13.02 16.91 -20.64
CA GLU A 756 -11.63 17.00 -21.08
C GLU A 756 -11.03 15.59 -21.14
N MET A 757 -10.25 15.35 -22.19
CA MET A 757 -9.62 14.06 -22.44
C MET A 757 -8.39 13.89 -21.55
N GLU A 758 -8.36 12.85 -20.74
CA GLU A 758 -7.12 12.31 -20.19
C GLU A 758 -6.59 11.21 -21.12
N ASN A 759 -5.28 11.19 -21.41
CA ASN A 759 -4.70 10.28 -22.41
C ASN A 759 -3.59 9.38 -21.82
N GLN A 760 -3.98 8.23 -21.27
CA GLN A 760 -3.08 7.16 -20.84
C GLN A 760 -3.10 6.03 -21.87
N PHE A 761 -2.50 6.28 -23.04
CA PHE A 761 -2.61 5.47 -24.28
C PHE A 761 -3.98 5.53 -24.97
N LEU A 762 -5.06 5.28 -24.23
CA LEU A 762 -6.43 5.60 -24.64
C LEU A 762 -6.87 6.94 -24.03
N ILE A 763 -7.80 7.63 -24.69
CA ILE A 763 -8.48 8.78 -24.08
C ILE A 763 -9.66 8.32 -23.23
N ALA A 764 -9.95 9.02 -22.14
CA ALA A 764 -11.16 8.90 -21.35
C ALA A 764 -11.63 10.28 -20.88
N PRO A 765 -12.92 10.49 -20.57
CA PRO A 765 -13.39 11.69 -19.87
C PRO A 765 -12.77 11.80 -18.48
N LYS A 766 -12.43 13.02 -18.06
CA LYS A 766 -11.87 13.32 -16.72
C LYS A 766 -12.87 13.20 -15.56
N GLY A 767 -14.16 13.35 -15.83
CA GLY A 767 -15.21 13.36 -14.80
C GLY A 767 -15.52 11.98 -14.24
N HIS A 768 -15.17 11.76 -12.96
CA HIS A 768 -15.61 10.63 -12.16
C HIS A 768 -16.46 11.16 -10.98
N ASN A 769 -17.80 11.07 -11.06
CA ASN A 769 -18.71 11.61 -10.04
C ASN A 769 -19.51 10.50 -9.35
N GLY A 770 -19.63 10.57 -8.01
CA GLY A 770 -20.55 9.74 -7.23
C GLY A 770 -22.00 10.26 -7.26
N GLY A 771 -22.92 9.50 -6.65
CA GLY A 771 -24.36 9.81 -6.62
C GLY A 771 -25.00 9.64 -5.23
N ILE A 772 -26.07 10.40 -4.99
CA ILE A 772 -26.90 10.39 -3.78
C ILE A 772 -28.32 9.95 -4.21
N PHE A 773 -28.93 9.03 -3.46
CA PHE A 773 -30.21 8.43 -3.80
C PHE A 773 -31.20 8.51 -2.62
N ALA A 774 -32.43 8.95 -2.87
CA ALA A 774 -33.52 8.95 -1.89
C ALA A 774 -34.58 7.92 -2.27
N PHE A 775 -34.97 7.06 -1.33
CA PHE A 775 -35.98 6.04 -1.55
C PHE A 775 -37.25 6.31 -0.73
N LYS A 776 -38.41 6.12 -1.36
CA LYS A 776 -39.70 6.07 -0.70
C LYS A 776 -40.00 4.64 -0.28
N LYS A 777 -40.33 4.44 1.00
CA LYS A 777 -40.82 3.16 1.52
C LYS A 777 -42.32 3.01 1.20
N LEU A 778 -42.66 1.96 0.46
CA LEU A 778 -44.04 1.60 0.11
C LEU A 778 -44.72 0.84 1.27
N PRO A 779 -46.07 0.81 1.33
CA PRO A 779 -46.80 0.13 2.40
C PRO A 779 -46.47 -1.37 2.55
N ASN A 780 -45.98 -2.01 1.49
CA ASN A 780 -45.55 -3.41 1.48
C ASN A 780 -44.07 -3.61 1.88
N GLY A 781 -43.39 -2.55 2.32
CA GLY A 781 -41.99 -2.58 2.72
C GLY A 781 -40.97 -2.48 1.57
N ARG A 782 -41.42 -2.46 0.30
CA ARG A 782 -40.50 -2.23 -0.83
C ARG A 782 -40.02 -0.78 -0.85
N LEU A 783 -38.77 -0.59 -1.28
CA LEU A 783 -38.21 0.73 -1.57
C LEU A 783 -38.41 1.05 -3.04
N GLU A 784 -38.86 2.27 -3.32
CA GLU A 784 -38.96 2.85 -4.66
C GLU A 784 -38.06 4.08 -4.71
N LEU A 785 -37.17 4.16 -5.71
CA LEU A 785 -36.32 5.33 -5.88
C LEU A 785 -37.21 6.55 -6.14
N SER A 786 -37.09 7.55 -5.29
CA SER A 786 -37.94 8.75 -5.28
C SER A 786 -37.24 10.00 -5.79
N ASP A 787 -35.91 10.04 -5.68
CA ASP A 787 -35.06 11.12 -6.17
C ASP A 787 -33.60 10.67 -6.22
N ALA A 788 -32.77 11.32 -7.06
CA ALA A 788 -31.32 11.20 -6.98
C ALA A 788 -30.61 12.45 -7.51
N ALA A 789 -29.38 12.67 -7.04
CA ALA A 789 -28.54 13.80 -7.41
C ALA A 789 -27.07 13.36 -7.46
N ALA A 790 -26.20 14.07 -8.21
CA ALA A 790 -24.77 13.82 -8.10
C ALA A 790 -24.26 14.22 -6.72
N SER A 791 -23.29 13.48 -6.18
CA SER A 791 -22.63 13.83 -4.92
C SER A 791 -21.51 14.86 -5.10
N HIS A 792 -21.16 15.22 -6.34
CA HIS A 792 -20.04 16.10 -6.71
C HIS A 792 -18.69 15.69 -6.11
N GLY A 793 -18.43 14.38 -6.09
CA GLY A 793 -17.15 13.79 -5.71
C GLY A 793 -17.21 12.27 -5.80
N GLU A 794 -16.06 11.63 -5.99
CA GLU A 794 -15.95 10.17 -6.04
C GLU A 794 -15.82 9.56 -4.64
N GLY A 795 -16.27 8.31 -4.48
CA GLY A 795 -16.13 7.58 -3.22
C GLY A 795 -17.05 8.10 -2.11
N GLY A 796 -18.36 8.14 -2.36
CA GLY A 796 -19.34 8.55 -1.33
C GLY A 796 -19.27 7.66 -0.09
N VAL A 797 -19.04 8.27 1.08
CA VAL A 797 -18.79 7.54 2.35
C VAL A 797 -19.77 7.87 3.46
N TYR A 798 -20.42 9.04 3.44
CA TYR A 798 -21.33 9.43 4.51
C TYR A 798 -22.40 10.43 4.02
N LEU A 799 -23.61 10.30 4.58
CA LEU A 799 -24.71 11.25 4.42
C LEU A 799 -25.25 11.61 5.80
N ASP A 800 -25.55 12.89 6.03
CA ASP A 800 -26.27 13.33 7.23
C ASP A 800 -27.30 14.41 6.89
N ILE A 801 -28.39 14.42 7.64
CA ILE A 801 -29.49 15.36 7.48
C ILE A 801 -29.58 16.26 8.71
N SER A 802 -29.63 17.56 8.50
CA SER A 802 -29.82 18.53 9.58
C SER A 802 -31.11 18.25 10.34
N ARG A 803 -31.12 18.56 11.64
CA ARG A 803 -32.25 18.22 12.51
C ARG A 803 -33.60 18.80 12.09
N ASP A 804 -33.61 19.92 11.39
CA ASP A 804 -34.82 20.53 10.84
C ASP A 804 -35.34 19.83 9.56
N GLY A 805 -34.60 18.84 9.05
CA GLY A 805 -34.93 18.05 7.87
C GLY A 805 -34.72 18.78 6.55
N LYS A 806 -34.03 19.93 6.55
CA LYS A 806 -33.96 20.84 5.39
C LYS A 806 -32.61 20.89 4.70
N THR A 807 -31.57 20.34 5.30
CA THR A 807 -30.21 20.36 4.74
C THR A 807 -29.64 18.95 4.76
N LEU A 808 -29.11 18.52 3.63
CA LEU A 808 -28.35 17.28 3.49
C LEU A 808 -26.88 17.64 3.30
N SER A 809 -25.99 16.84 3.89
CA SER A 809 -24.57 16.84 3.54
C SER A 809 -24.14 15.48 3.00
N ALA A 810 -23.20 15.49 2.07
CA ALA A 810 -22.60 14.30 1.49
C ALA A 810 -21.08 14.42 1.47
N ALA A 811 -20.38 13.44 2.06
CA ALA A 811 -18.92 13.38 2.07
C ALA A 811 -18.42 12.35 1.06
N ASN A 812 -17.42 12.74 0.28
CA ASN A 812 -16.80 11.95 -0.79
C ASN A 812 -15.30 11.83 -0.51
N ILE A 813 -14.81 10.61 -0.31
CA ILE A 813 -13.44 10.37 0.13
C ILE A 813 -12.44 10.48 -1.04
N ASP A 814 -12.71 9.84 -2.18
CA ASP A 814 -11.80 9.80 -3.31
C ASP A 814 -11.78 11.14 -4.07
N GLY A 815 -12.92 11.82 -4.12
CA GLY A 815 -13.03 13.19 -4.65
C GLY A 815 -12.55 14.28 -3.69
N SER A 816 -12.25 13.95 -2.43
CA SER A 816 -11.91 14.91 -1.36
C SER A 816 -12.91 16.06 -1.22
N THR A 817 -14.22 15.79 -1.34
CA THR A 817 -15.26 16.83 -1.29
C THR A 817 -16.32 16.61 -0.22
N VAL A 818 -16.96 17.71 0.20
CA VAL A 818 -18.24 17.69 0.93
C VAL A 818 -19.25 18.57 0.20
N SER A 819 -20.40 18.00 -0.15
CA SER A 819 -21.49 18.68 -0.86
C SER A 819 -22.69 18.91 0.06
N ILE A 820 -23.36 20.05 -0.09
CA ILE A 820 -24.51 20.46 0.74
C ILE A 820 -25.72 20.73 -0.14
N TYR A 821 -26.87 20.17 0.22
CA TYR A 821 -28.11 20.27 -0.56
C TYR A 821 -29.26 20.76 0.30
N PRO A 822 -30.20 21.54 -0.27
CA PRO A 822 -31.49 21.77 0.35
C PRO A 822 -32.36 20.53 0.18
N LEU A 823 -33.09 20.18 1.24
CA LEU A 823 -34.10 19.14 1.24
C LEU A 823 -35.49 19.76 1.35
N THR A 824 -36.38 19.29 0.49
CA THR A 824 -37.81 19.61 0.60
C THR A 824 -38.47 18.77 1.69
N SER A 825 -39.66 19.16 2.14
CA SER A 825 -40.45 18.39 3.12
C SER A 825 -40.84 16.98 2.64
N GLY A 826 -40.72 16.70 1.35
CA GLY A 826 -40.95 15.37 0.76
C GLY A 826 -39.68 14.52 0.63
N GLY A 827 -38.53 14.99 1.14
CA GLY A 827 -37.24 14.29 1.03
C GLY A 827 -36.58 14.40 -0.34
N ARG A 828 -37.05 15.31 -1.21
CA ARG A 828 -36.41 15.60 -2.51
C ARG A 828 -35.23 16.53 -2.36
N PHE A 829 -34.20 16.30 -3.17
CA PHE A 829 -33.01 17.12 -3.27
C PHE A 829 -33.33 18.38 -4.10
N GLY A 830 -32.92 19.55 -3.64
CA GLY A 830 -32.78 20.72 -4.52
C GLY A 830 -31.37 20.83 -5.06
N ASP A 831 -31.12 21.86 -5.88
CA ASP A 831 -29.79 22.11 -6.46
C ASP A 831 -28.72 22.20 -5.38
N VAL A 832 -27.53 21.66 -5.68
CA VAL A 832 -26.39 21.72 -4.76
C VAL A 832 -26.11 23.17 -4.38
N ALA A 833 -26.07 23.43 -3.07
CA ALA A 833 -25.84 24.77 -2.55
C ALA A 833 -24.35 25.07 -2.39
N HIS A 834 -23.57 24.06 -1.96
CA HIS A 834 -22.13 24.18 -1.76
C HIS A 834 -21.42 22.87 -2.10
N VAL A 835 -20.22 22.99 -2.67
CA VAL A 835 -19.25 21.89 -2.82
C VAL A 835 -17.92 22.39 -2.26
N PHE A 836 -17.50 21.82 -1.15
CA PHE A 836 -16.22 22.14 -0.51
C PHE A 836 -15.16 21.13 -0.94
N HIS A 837 -14.04 21.62 -1.45
CA HIS A 837 -12.88 20.79 -1.82
C HIS A 837 -11.81 20.88 -0.74
N TYR A 838 -11.33 19.74 -0.28
CA TYR A 838 -10.27 19.62 0.71
C TYR A 838 -9.00 19.18 0.00
N ASN A 839 -7.91 19.93 0.19
CA ASN A 839 -6.63 19.64 -0.45
C ASN A 839 -5.52 19.66 0.59
N LEU A 840 -4.59 18.71 0.46
CA LEU A 840 -3.34 18.69 1.22
C LEU A 840 -2.22 19.24 0.34
N THR A 841 -1.43 20.17 0.88
CA THR A 841 -0.21 20.66 0.22
C THR A 841 0.99 19.72 0.45
N GLN A 842 0.92 18.88 1.48
CA GLN A 842 1.88 17.85 1.85
C GLN A 842 1.12 16.69 2.50
N PRO A 843 1.63 15.43 2.43
CA PRO A 843 1.00 14.29 3.08
C PRO A 843 0.70 14.54 4.56
N GLY A 844 -0.36 13.91 5.04
CA GLY A 844 -0.80 13.97 6.42
C GLY A 844 0.28 13.48 7.40
N PRO A 845 0.22 13.94 8.66
CA PRO A 845 1.34 13.84 9.60
C PRO A 845 1.64 12.41 10.10
N GLY A 846 0.83 11.40 9.77
CA GLY A 846 1.07 9.98 10.06
C GLY A 846 1.68 9.13 8.93
N ALA A 847 2.01 9.75 7.77
CA ALA A 847 2.74 9.20 6.61
C ALA A 847 2.77 7.66 6.41
N GLY A 848 1.59 7.08 6.23
CA GLY A 848 1.39 5.85 5.44
C GLY A 848 0.46 6.13 4.26
N ASP A 849 0.37 5.21 3.29
CA ASP A 849 -0.36 5.34 2.01
C ASP A 849 -1.79 5.93 2.13
N SER A 850 -2.46 5.75 3.28
CA SER A 850 -3.84 6.20 3.49
C SER A 850 -4.01 7.66 3.95
N GLN A 851 -2.92 8.44 4.05
CA GLN A 851 -2.94 9.86 4.45
C GLN A 851 -2.22 10.77 3.42
N GLU A 852 -2.11 10.36 2.16
CA GLU A 852 -1.45 11.16 1.11
C GLU A 852 -2.30 12.34 0.61
N ILE A 853 -3.62 12.17 0.61
CA ILE A 853 -4.61 13.17 0.19
C ILE A 853 -5.62 13.44 1.30
N ALA A 854 -6.37 14.54 1.19
CA ALA A 854 -7.46 14.84 2.11
C ALA A 854 -8.58 13.81 1.95
N ASN A 855 -9.09 13.29 3.06
CA ASN A 855 -10.11 12.25 3.09
C ASN A 855 -11.24 12.66 4.04
N PRO A 856 -12.09 13.64 3.69
CA PRO A 856 -13.28 13.99 4.46
C PRO A 856 -14.19 12.76 4.53
N HIS A 857 -14.28 12.14 5.70
CA HIS A 857 -14.92 10.84 5.85
C HIS A 857 -16.36 10.94 6.37
N ALA A 858 -16.73 12.06 6.98
CA ALA A 858 -18.10 12.36 7.35
C ALA A 858 -18.35 13.88 7.30
N ALA A 859 -19.61 14.26 7.22
CA ALA A 859 -20.09 15.61 7.45
C ALA A 859 -21.32 15.50 8.35
N VAL A 860 -21.18 15.88 9.61
CA VAL A 860 -22.18 15.57 10.65
C VAL A 860 -22.72 16.85 11.28
N PHE A 861 -24.04 16.99 11.32
CA PHE A 861 -24.70 18.12 11.95
C PHE A 861 -24.80 17.95 13.46
N SER A 862 -24.51 19.03 14.17
CA SER A 862 -24.73 19.13 15.61
C SER A 862 -26.23 19.07 15.96
N PRO A 863 -26.62 18.70 17.20
CA PRO A 863 -28.02 18.57 17.60
C PRO A 863 -28.81 19.88 17.58
N CYS A 864 -28.15 21.03 17.55
CA CYS A 864 -28.78 22.34 17.38
C CYS A 864 -28.95 22.73 15.90
N GLY A 865 -28.30 22.02 14.97
CA GLY A 865 -28.34 22.30 13.53
C GLY A 865 -27.43 23.44 13.06
N ASN A 866 -26.83 24.19 13.98
CA ASN A 866 -26.07 25.41 13.67
C ASN A 866 -24.59 25.18 13.40
N ILE A 867 -24.10 23.96 13.65
CA ILE A 867 -22.73 23.53 13.36
C ILE A 867 -22.76 22.24 12.56
N MET A 868 -21.87 22.12 11.60
CA MET A 868 -21.50 20.88 10.92
C MET A 868 -20.00 20.62 11.13
N VAL A 869 -19.65 19.38 11.47
CA VAL A 869 -18.25 18.95 11.62
C VAL A 869 -17.86 17.99 10.50
N VAL A 870 -16.67 18.17 9.96
CA VAL A 870 -16.12 17.34 8.88
C VAL A 870 -14.79 16.74 9.36
N PRO A 871 -14.79 15.49 9.84
CA PRO A 871 -13.58 14.74 10.12
C PRO A 871 -12.85 14.40 8.82
N ASP A 872 -11.58 14.79 8.72
CA ASP A 872 -10.71 14.49 7.60
C ASP A 872 -9.62 13.52 8.06
N ARG A 873 -9.84 12.27 7.67
CA ARG A 873 -8.99 11.12 8.00
C ARG A 873 -7.57 11.29 7.45
N GLY A 874 -7.44 11.90 6.27
CA GLY A 874 -6.17 12.08 5.58
C GLY A 874 -5.34 13.19 6.23
N ALA A 875 -5.99 14.27 6.65
CA ALA A 875 -5.32 15.43 7.21
C ALA A 875 -5.05 15.37 8.72
N ASP A 876 -5.60 14.39 9.45
CA ASP A 876 -5.68 14.40 10.93
C ASP A 876 -6.37 15.68 11.46
N ARG A 877 -7.43 16.12 10.77
CA ARG A 877 -8.13 17.37 11.09
C ARG A 877 -9.63 17.17 11.23
N VAL A 878 -10.27 18.08 11.96
CA VAL A 878 -11.72 18.25 11.98
C VAL A 878 -12.03 19.70 11.61
N TYR A 879 -12.73 19.88 10.50
CA TYR A 879 -13.22 21.19 10.06
C TYR A 879 -14.60 21.45 10.66
N ILE A 880 -14.84 22.66 11.14
CA ILE A 880 -16.06 23.02 11.86
C ILE A 880 -16.69 24.21 11.15
N TYR A 881 -17.85 23.96 10.59
CA TYR A 881 -18.63 24.95 9.85
C TYR A 881 -19.80 25.43 10.69
N GLN A 882 -20.07 26.73 10.65
CA GLN A 882 -21.36 27.28 11.04
C GLN A 882 -22.33 27.12 9.87
N VAL A 883 -23.54 26.66 10.17
CA VAL A 883 -24.58 26.36 9.17
C VAL A 883 -25.86 27.09 9.55
N HIS A 884 -26.34 27.94 8.64
CA HIS A 884 -27.66 28.57 8.73
C HIS A 884 -28.50 28.17 7.52
N GLY A 885 -28.94 26.91 7.54
CA GLY A 885 -29.46 26.23 6.36
C GLY A 885 -28.44 26.18 5.22
N THR A 886 -28.92 26.03 3.98
CA THR A 886 -28.05 25.93 2.80
C THR A 886 -27.54 27.26 2.27
N LYS A 887 -28.06 28.39 2.76
CA LYS A 887 -27.70 29.72 2.23
C LYS A 887 -26.38 30.24 2.78
N HIS A 888 -25.95 29.74 3.93
CA HIS A 888 -24.78 30.24 4.61
C HIS A 888 -24.11 29.10 5.38
N VAL A 889 -23.00 28.62 4.81
CA VAL A 889 -22.13 27.60 5.39
C VAL A 889 -20.70 28.16 5.39
N GLU A 890 -20.16 28.44 6.57
CA GLU A 890 -18.85 29.11 6.72
C GLU A 890 -17.95 28.32 7.66
N LEU A 891 -16.67 28.16 7.30
CA LEU A 891 -15.67 27.51 8.15
C LEU A 891 -15.30 28.44 9.33
N VAL A 892 -15.62 28.01 10.55
CA VAL A 892 -15.37 28.76 11.79
C VAL A 892 -14.04 28.35 12.42
N ARG A 893 -13.74 27.05 12.41
CA ARG A 893 -12.58 26.51 13.14
C ARG A 893 -12.06 25.24 12.49
N THR A 894 -10.76 25.01 12.62
CA THR A 894 -10.12 23.74 12.28
C THR A 894 -9.39 23.22 13.50
N MET A 895 -9.70 21.99 13.91
CA MET A 895 -8.98 21.29 14.96
C MET A 895 -7.98 20.33 14.32
N THR A 896 -6.73 20.38 14.78
CA THR A 896 -5.71 19.38 14.39
C THR A 896 -5.59 18.36 15.50
N LEU A 897 -5.66 17.09 15.16
CA LEU A 897 -5.51 15.97 16.09
C LEU A 897 -4.06 15.49 16.13
N LEU A 898 -3.80 14.49 16.96
CA LEU A 898 -2.47 13.89 17.00
C LEU A 898 -2.15 13.23 15.65
N PRO A 899 -0.89 13.31 15.19
CA PRO A 899 -0.45 12.63 13.97
C PRO A 899 -0.77 11.13 13.94
N GLY A 900 -1.38 10.67 12.85
CA GLY A 900 -1.73 9.27 12.59
C GLY A 900 -2.97 8.79 13.35
N THR A 901 -3.91 9.69 13.68
CA THR A 901 -5.18 9.30 14.33
C THR A 901 -6.22 8.86 13.30
N GLY A 902 -6.28 9.54 12.16
CA GLY A 902 -7.27 9.33 11.10
C GLY A 902 -8.71 9.53 11.60
N PRO A 903 -9.14 10.76 11.94
CA PRO A 903 -10.50 11.01 12.39
C PRO A 903 -11.52 10.64 11.32
N ARG A 904 -12.56 9.89 11.69
CA ARG A 904 -13.45 9.22 10.74
C ARG A 904 -14.90 9.66 10.87
N HIS A 905 -15.60 9.20 11.90
CA HIS A 905 -17.01 9.50 12.14
C HIS A 905 -17.20 10.18 13.50
N ALA A 906 -18.25 11.00 13.61
CA ALA A 906 -18.61 11.68 14.85
C ALA A 906 -20.10 11.51 15.17
N VAL A 907 -20.43 11.46 16.46
CA VAL A 907 -21.81 11.55 16.95
C VAL A 907 -21.89 12.55 18.10
N PHE A 908 -23.05 13.17 18.27
CA PHE A 908 -23.27 14.19 19.29
C PHE A 908 -24.26 13.76 20.37
N SER A 909 -24.03 14.21 21.60
CA SER A 909 -24.99 14.12 22.71
C SER A 909 -25.21 15.48 23.34
N ARG A 910 -26.46 15.96 23.35
CA ARG A 910 -26.81 17.25 23.95
C ARG A 910 -26.78 17.14 25.47
N VAL A 911 -26.03 18.02 26.14
CA VAL A 911 -26.00 18.15 27.60
C VAL A 911 -27.11 19.10 28.05
N ASN A 912 -27.13 20.32 27.49
CA ASN A 912 -28.16 21.32 27.74
C ASN A 912 -28.33 22.24 26.51
N GLN A 913 -28.90 23.44 26.67
CA GLN A 913 -29.09 24.36 25.54
C GLN A 913 -27.79 24.98 25.02
N GLU A 914 -26.81 25.18 25.89
CA GLU A 914 -25.55 25.89 25.61
C GLU A 914 -24.36 24.94 25.45
N LYS A 915 -24.52 23.64 25.78
CA LYS A 915 -23.45 22.64 25.78
C LYS A 915 -23.85 21.33 25.11
N THR A 916 -22.97 20.82 24.26
CA THR A 916 -23.06 19.50 23.61
C THR A 916 -21.72 18.78 23.70
N LEU A 917 -21.75 17.45 23.78
CA LEU A 917 -20.57 16.61 23.63
C LEU A 917 -20.50 16.04 22.21
N MET A 918 -19.31 16.04 21.62
CA MET A 918 -18.97 15.33 20.40
C MET A 918 -18.09 14.14 20.74
N PHE A 919 -18.47 12.96 20.28
CA PHE A 919 -17.66 11.75 20.31
C PHE A 919 -17.13 11.53 18.90
N LEU A 920 -15.80 11.49 18.75
CA LEU A 920 -15.13 11.35 17.47
C LEU A 920 -14.31 10.06 17.47
N VAL A 921 -14.65 9.12 16.61
CA VAL A 921 -13.83 7.93 16.41
C VAL A 921 -12.69 8.23 15.44
N SER A 922 -11.50 7.76 15.80
CA SER A 922 -10.26 7.84 15.02
C SER A 922 -9.89 6.43 14.58
N GLU A 923 -9.82 6.24 13.26
CA GLU A 923 -9.71 4.94 12.63
C GLU A 923 -8.34 4.30 12.84
N LEU A 924 -7.28 5.07 12.63
CA LEU A 924 -5.92 4.55 12.50
C LEU A 924 -5.32 4.17 13.84
N ASP A 925 -5.75 4.78 14.94
CA ASP A 925 -5.19 4.57 16.27
C ASP A 925 -6.17 4.00 17.30
N ASN A 926 -7.35 3.56 16.84
CA ASN A 926 -8.41 2.97 17.66
C ASN A 926 -8.81 3.85 18.85
N THR A 927 -8.99 5.16 18.66
CA THR A 927 -9.39 6.05 19.77
C THR A 927 -10.76 6.71 19.57
N ILE A 928 -11.40 7.04 20.69
CA ILE A 928 -12.54 7.93 20.78
C ILE A 928 -12.06 9.20 21.46
N ASN A 929 -12.16 10.34 20.79
CA ASN A 929 -11.90 11.65 21.38
C ASN A 929 -13.22 12.33 21.72
N VAL A 930 -13.38 12.75 22.97
CA VAL A 930 -14.57 13.43 23.50
C VAL A 930 -14.29 14.91 23.63
N PHE A 931 -15.12 15.73 23.01
CA PHE A 931 -15.01 17.18 23.06
C PHE A 931 -16.31 17.81 23.59
N SER A 932 -16.20 18.82 24.45
CA SER A 932 -17.32 19.72 24.73
C SER A 932 -17.36 20.85 23.72
N PHE A 933 -18.57 21.17 23.26
CA PHE A 933 -18.90 22.34 22.46
C PHE A 933 -19.80 23.21 23.32
N ASP A 934 -19.25 24.33 23.78
CA ASP A 934 -19.93 25.33 24.59
C ASP A 934 -20.22 26.55 23.67
N TYR A 935 -21.49 26.74 23.31
CA TYR A 935 -21.93 27.71 22.30
C TYR A 935 -22.04 29.16 22.83
N GLY A 936 -21.98 29.33 24.15
CA GLY A 936 -22.25 30.60 24.84
C GLY A 936 -23.75 30.87 25.05
N SER A 937 -24.07 31.82 25.93
CA SER A 937 -25.45 32.19 26.26
C SER A 937 -26.15 32.84 25.07
N ILE A 938 -27.39 32.44 24.78
CA ILE A 938 -28.23 33.12 23.80
C ILE A 938 -28.63 34.47 24.42
N GLY A 939 -28.22 35.58 23.81
CA GLY A 939 -28.64 36.91 24.22
C GLY A 939 -30.17 37.05 24.25
N HIS A 940 -30.70 37.90 25.14
CA HIS A 940 -32.14 38.15 25.29
C HIS A 940 -32.83 38.67 24.00
N ASP A 941 -32.06 39.03 22.98
CA ASP A 941 -32.51 39.51 21.66
C ASP A 941 -32.78 38.39 20.63
N GLY A 942 -32.56 37.11 20.99
CA GLY A 942 -32.93 35.97 20.15
C GLY A 942 -32.09 35.81 18.87
N LYS A 943 -31.01 36.57 18.72
CA LYS A 943 -30.02 36.38 17.64
C LYS A 943 -29.06 35.28 18.02
N HIS A 944 -28.79 34.35 17.09
CA HIS A 944 -27.73 33.37 17.31
C HIS A 944 -26.39 34.09 17.43
N PRO A 945 -25.59 33.81 18.47
CA PRO A 945 -24.28 34.42 18.64
C PRO A 945 -23.35 34.06 17.47
N ASP A 946 -22.45 34.98 17.12
CA ASP A 946 -21.36 34.69 16.19
C ASP A 946 -20.45 33.63 16.82
N LEU A 947 -20.45 32.44 16.22
CA LEU A 947 -19.73 31.28 16.76
C LEU A 947 -18.22 31.45 16.65
N ASN A 948 -17.71 32.37 15.81
CA ASN A 948 -16.28 32.69 15.79
C ASN A 948 -15.80 33.24 17.14
N GLU A 949 -16.66 33.99 17.84
CA GLU A 949 -16.32 34.62 19.11
C GLU A 949 -16.71 33.77 20.32
N THR A 950 -17.90 33.16 20.29
CA THR A 950 -18.50 32.50 21.46
C THR A 950 -18.19 31.02 21.59
N LEU A 951 -17.94 30.29 20.49
CA LEU A 951 -17.74 28.85 20.54
C LEU A 951 -16.44 28.52 21.30
N ARG A 952 -16.57 27.72 22.36
CA ARG A 952 -15.45 27.13 23.10
C ARG A 952 -15.50 25.63 22.93
N ILE A 953 -14.37 25.05 22.50
CA ILE A 953 -14.22 23.62 22.29
C ILE A 953 -13.15 23.11 23.24
N THR A 954 -13.52 22.15 24.10
CA THR A 954 -12.62 21.58 25.10
C THR A 954 -12.49 20.08 24.88
N HIS A 955 -11.27 19.56 24.78
CA HIS A 955 -11.04 18.10 24.80
C HIS A 955 -11.17 17.60 26.24
N LEU A 956 -12.11 16.67 26.47
CA LEU A 956 -12.40 16.14 27.81
C LEU A 956 -11.71 14.80 28.06
N GLN A 957 -11.77 13.91 27.06
CA GLN A 957 -11.32 12.54 27.22
C GLN A 957 -10.82 11.96 25.91
N ARG A 958 -9.82 11.09 26.01
CA ARG A 958 -9.47 10.11 24.99
C ARG A 958 -9.63 8.71 25.57
N ALA A 959 -10.30 7.82 24.87
CA ALA A 959 -10.48 6.43 25.26
C ALA A 959 -10.11 5.49 24.10
N SER A 960 -9.61 4.29 24.39
CA SER A 960 -9.24 3.31 23.36
C SER A 960 -10.40 2.37 23.03
N THR A 961 -10.65 2.08 21.76
CA THR A 961 -11.71 1.15 21.35
C THR A 961 -11.31 -0.31 21.55
N LEU A 962 -10.10 -0.60 22.03
CA LEU A 962 -9.61 -1.95 22.35
C LEU A 962 -9.57 -2.17 23.87
N GLU A 963 -9.26 -3.41 24.31
CA GLU A 963 -9.32 -3.79 25.74
C GLU A 963 -8.43 -2.93 26.65
N ASP A 964 -7.25 -2.48 26.19
CA ASP A 964 -6.44 -1.50 26.93
C ASP A 964 -7.00 -0.09 26.71
N SER A 965 -8.07 0.22 27.46
CA SER A 965 -8.77 1.51 27.44
C SER A 965 -7.88 2.73 27.71
N SER A 966 -6.66 2.53 28.24
CA SER A 966 -5.76 3.59 28.69
C SER A 966 -4.74 4.04 27.63
N LYS A 967 -4.53 3.27 26.56
CA LYS A 967 -3.45 3.51 25.59
C LYS A 967 -3.93 3.59 24.15
N ARG A 968 -3.37 4.57 23.44
CA ARG A 968 -3.45 4.68 21.97
C ARG A 968 -2.64 3.54 21.33
N THR A 969 -3.20 2.85 20.34
CA THR A 969 -2.42 1.89 19.54
C THR A 969 -1.55 2.60 18.52
N LYS A 970 -0.46 1.94 18.08
CA LYS A 970 0.30 2.44 16.94
C LYS A 970 -0.59 2.37 15.69
N PRO A 971 -0.50 3.34 14.78
CA PRO A 971 -1.23 3.30 13.52
C PRO A 971 -0.61 2.25 12.58
N THR A 972 -0.99 0.99 12.77
CA THR A 972 -0.39 -0.15 12.07
C THR A 972 -1.24 -0.66 10.90
N ASN A 973 -2.42 -0.08 10.68
CA ASN A 973 -3.43 -0.55 9.70
C ASN A 973 -3.97 -1.98 9.95
N VAL A 974 -3.63 -2.60 11.09
CA VAL A 974 -4.05 -3.97 11.43
C VAL A 974 -5.43 -3.97 12.08
N ASP A 975 -5.54 -3.37 13.26
CA ASP A 975 -6.81 -3.17 13.96
C ASP A 975 -7.27 -1.72 13.69
N LEU A 976 -8.48 -1.53 13.18
CA LEU A 976 -8.97 -0.22 12.75
C LEU A 976 -10.38 0.03 13.29
N ALA A 977 -10.62 1.20 13.87
CA ALA A 977 -11.97 1.59 14.26
C ALA A 977 -12.77 2.05 13.02
N SER A 978 -14.08 1.84 13.00
CA SER A 978 -14.91 2.11 11.82
C SER A 978 -16.12 2.98 12.13
N GLU A 979 -17.17 2.42 12.71
CA GLU A 979 -18.43 3.11 12.96
C GLU A 979 -18.61 3.39 14.45
N LEU A 980 -19.35 4.45 14.79
CA LEU A 980 -19.81 4.69 16.15
C LEU A 980 -21.28 5.08 16.21
N ALA A 981 -21.97 4.67 17.26
CA ALA A 981 -23.36 5.04 17.47
C ALA A 981 -23.73 5.13 18.95
N LEU A 982 -24.64 6.05 19.26
CA LEU A 982 -25.15 6.29 20.61
C LEU A 982 -26.51 5.60 20.78
N SER A 983 -26.75 5.00 21.94
CA SER A 983 -28.09 4.52 22.28
C SER A 983 -29.09 5.67 22.50
N TYR A 984 -30.35 5.42 22.19
CA TYR A 984 -31.46 6.39 22.28
C TYR A 984 -31.63 6.94 23.70
N ASP A 985 -31.45 6.09 24.72
CA ASP A 985 -31.47 6.47 26.13
C ASP A 985 -30.20 7.22 26.59
N ARG A 986 -29.22 7.38 25.70
CA ARG A 986 -27.94 8.07 25.91
C ARG A 986 -27.12 7.54 27.08
N ARG A 987 -27.29 6.24 27.37
CA ARG A 987 -26.51 5.55 28.41
C ARG A 987 -25.33 4.79 27.86
N PHE A 988 -25.30 4.48 26.56
CA PHE A 988 -24.25 3.67 25.97
C PHE A 988 -23.75 4.22 24.64
N LEU A 989 -22.46 4.08 24.40
CA LEU A 989 -21.79 4.35 23.13
C LEU A 989 -21.16 3.05 22.61
N TYR A 990 -21.34 2.78 21.33
CA TYR A 990 -20.84 1.60 20.63
C TYR A 990 -19.84 2.02 19.56
N VAL A 991 -18.77 1.26 19.37
CA VAL A 991 -17.78 1.50 18.30
C VAL A 991 -17.34 0.18 17.68
N SER A 992 -17.36 0.04 16.35
CA SER A 992 -16.87 -1.18 15.69
C SER A 992 -15.37 -1.13 15.43
N ASN A 993 -14.71 -2.26 15.66
CA ASN A 993 -13.30 -2.51 15.38
C ASN A 993 -13.17 -3.64 14.38
N ARG A 994 -12.24 -3.49 13.43
CA ARG A 994 -11.98 -4.49 12.39
C ARG A 994 -10.51 -4.84 12.30
N ASN A 995 -10.20 -6.12 12.17
CA ASN A 995 -8.86 -6.60 11.91
C ASN A 995 -8.70 -6.93 10.42
N THR A 996 -7.74 -6.30 9.76
CA THR A 996 -7.52 -6.37 8.30
C THR A 996 -6.56 -7.48 7.87
N GLU A 997 -5.79 -8.07 8.81
CA GLU A 997 -4.72 -9.04 8.48
C GLU A 997 -5.09 -10.47 8.85
N SER A 998 -5.89 -10.66 9.90
CA SER A 998 -6.24 -11.97 10.43
C SER A 998 -7.71 -12.28 10.18
N VAL A 999 -7.96 -13.46 9.59
CA VAL A 999 -9.32 -14.02 9.44
C VAL A 999 -9.76 -14.71 10.74
N ASP A 1000 -8.80 -15.24 11.52
CA ASP A 1000 -9.07 -16.01 12.74
C ASP A 1000 -9.42 -15.14 13.95
N LYS A 1001 -8.94 -13.90 13.98
CA LYS A 1001 -9.27 -12.93 15.04
C LYS A 1001 -10.68 -12.37 14.78
N LEU A 1002 -11.59 -12.55 15.74
CA LEU A 1002 -12.95 -12.01 15.66
C LEU A 1002 -12.94 -10.48 15.73
N ASP A 1003 -13.72 -9.84 14.85
CA ASP A 1003 -13.94 -8.40 14.89
C ASP A 1003 -14.97 -8.05 15.96
N THR A 1004 -14.87 -6.86 16.55
CA THR A 1004 -15.59 -6.54 17.80
C THR A 1004 -16.36 -5.23 17.74
N ILE A 1005 -17.34 -5.08 18.64
CA ILE A 1005 -17.96 -3.81 19.01
C ILE A 1005 -17.54 -3.49 20.43
N ALA A 1006 -16.84 -2.37 20.62
CA ALA A 1006 -16.52 -1.80 21.91
C ALA A 1006 -17.73 -1.08 22.51
N ILE A 1007 -17.92 -1.25 23.82
CA ILE A 1007 -19.10 -0.77 24.54
C ILE A 1007 -18.65 0.10 25.70
N TYR A 1008 -19.29 1.26 25.78
CA TYR A 1008 -19.03 2.25 26.82
C TYR A 1008 -20.33 2.64 27.51
N SER A 1009 -20.31 2.80 28.83
CA SER A 1009 -21.33 3.59 29.52
C SER A 1009 -21.03 5.08 29.36
N LEU A 1010 -22.09 5.88 29.33
CA LEU A 1010 -22.04 7.32 29.14
C LEU A 1010 -22.63 8.05 30.36
N ASP A 1011 -21.83 8.92 30.97
CA ASP A 1011 -22.26 9.94 31.92
C ASP A 1011 -21.88 11.34 31.39
N VAL A 1012 -22.84 12.03 30.78
CA VAL A 1012 -22.61 13.35 30.17
C VAL A 1012 -22.26 14.46 31.17
N GLY A 1013 -22.45 14.22 32.47
CA GLY A 1013 -22.12 15.18 33.53
C GLY A 1013 -20.71 15.01 34.11
N ALA A 1014 -20.03 13.90 33.82
CA ALA A 1014 -18.71 13.60 34.35
C ALA A 1014 -17.59 14.30 33.55
N ASP A 1015 -16.46 14.57 34.20
CA ASP A 1015 -15.24 15.09 33.55
C ASP A 1015 -14.69 14.13 32.49
N LYS A 1016 -14.91 12.82 32.70
CA LYS A 1016 -14.62 11.74 31.75
C LYS A 1016 -15.91 11.01 31.42
N PRO A 1017 -16.64 11.43 30.36
CA PRO A 1017 -17.98 10.92 30.10
C PRO A 1017 -18.07 9.44 29.77
N LEU A 1018 -17.00 8.83 29.26
CA LEU A 1018 -16.99 7.45 28.81
C LEU A 1018 -16.31 6.53 29.83
N GLN A 1019 -16.97 5.42 30.17
CA GLN A 1019 -16.38 4.32 30.91
C GLN A 1019 -16.47 3.03 30.08
N PHE A 1020 -15.32 2.42 29.81
CA PHE A 1020 -15.25 1.17 29.03
C PHE A 1020 -15.90 0.02 29.80
N LEU A 1021 -16.80 -0.71 29.13
CA LEU A 1021 -17.50 -1.86 29.70
C LEU A 1021 -16.93 -3.17 29.17
N GLY A 1022 -16.65 -3.27 27.88
CA GLY A 1022 -16.12 -4.48 27.26
C GLY A 1022 -16.27 -4.51 25.74
N LEU A 1023 -15.99 -5.68 25.16
CA LEU A 1023 -16.10 -5.97 23.73
C LEU A 1023 -17.14 -7.07 23.48
N ASN A 1024 -17.95 -6.92 22.43
CA ASN A 1024 -18.79 -8.00 21.90
C ASN A 1024 -18.28 -8.43 20.51
N SER A 1025 -18.37 -9.72 20.19
CA SER A 1025 -18.10 -10.23 18.84
C SER A 1025 -19.13 -9.71 17.84
N THR A 1026 -18.68 -9.43 16.62
CA THR A 1026 -19.53 -9.09 15.47
C THR A 1026 -20.02 -10.33 14.71
N TYR A 1027 -19.51 -11.52 15.07
CA TYR A 1027 -19.79 -12.81 14.43
C TYR A 1027 -19.44 -12.89 12.94
N GLY A 1028 -18.75 -11.89 12.40
CA GLY A 1028 -18.26 -11.84 11.02
C GLY A 1028 -16.99 -11.01 10.92
N LYS A 1029 -16.64 -10.59 9.69
CA LYS A 1029 -15.42 -9.82 9.41
C LYS A 1029 -15.69 -8.51 8.69
N ILE A 1030 -14.88 -7.52 9.06
CA ILE A 1030 -14.84 -6.16 8.53
C ILE A 1030 -16.20 -5.46 8.74
N PRO A 1031 -16.62 -5.22 10.01
CA PRO A 1031 -17.85 -4.53 10.39
C PRO A 1031 -17.76 -3.02 10.10
N ARG A 1032 -17.81 -2.63 8.82
CA ARG A 1032 -17.60 -1.23 8.43
C ARG A 1032 -18.68 -0.29 8.96
N HIS A 1033 -19.90 -0.80 9.11
CA HIS A 1033 -21.06 -0.06 9.58
C HIS A 1033 -21.93 -0.98 10.44
N PHE A 1034 -22.58 -0.41 11.45
CA PHE A 1034 -23.65 -1.04 12.19
C PHE A 1034 -24.71 0.01 12.54
N SER A 1035 -25.92 -0.43 12.87
CA SER A 1035 -27.02 0.47 13.22
C SER A 1035 -27.82 -0.05 14.41
N LEU A 1036 -28.36 0.86 15.21
CA LEU A 1036 -29.26 0.55 16.33
C LEU A 1036 -30.72 0.68 15.89
N SER A 1037 -31.59 -0.20 16.39
CA SER A 1037 -32.96 -0.30 15.86
C SER A 1037 -33.79 0.93 16.17
N SER A 1038 -34.62 1.35 15.23
CA SER A 1038 -35.46 2.57 15.35
C SER A 1038 -36.52 2.51 16.46
N ASP A 1039 -36.76 1.33 17.07
CA ASP A 1039 -37.69 1.21 18.18
C ASP A 1039 -37.28 2.10 19.35
N SER A 1040 -38.26 2.50 20.17
CA SER A 1040 -38.07 3.45 21.28
C SER A 1040 -37.05 3.03 22.33
N ARG A 1041 -36.56 1.79 22.28
CA ARG A 1041 -35.55 1.27 23.18
C ARG A 1041 -34.24 0.94 22.49
N ASN A 1042 -34.10 1.02 21.16
CA ASN A 1042 -33.00 0.48 20.35
C ASN A 1042 -32.67 -1.00 20.64
N GLN A 1043 -33.69 -1.83 20.83
CA GLN A 1043 -33.53 -3.18 21.40
C GLN A 1043 -32.54 -4.09 20.65
N PHE A 1044 -32.28 -3.82 19.37
CA PHE A 1044 -31.38 -4.61 18.53
C PHE A 1044 -30.26 -3.75 17.95
N VAL A 1045 -29.17 -4.41 17.55
CA VAL A 1045 -28.03 -3.84 16.81
C VAL A 1045 -27.76 -4.71 15.59
N ALA A 1046 -27.83 -4.13 14.39
CA ALA A 1046 -27.52 -4.83 13.15
C ALA A 1046 -26.12 -4.48 12.65
N VAL A 1047 -25.29 -5.50 12.45
CA VAL A 1047 -23.87 -5.38 12.09
C VAL A 1047 -23.66 -5.90 10.67
N ALA A 1048 -23.23 -5.03 9.76
CA ALA A 1048 -22.90 -5.39 8.39
C ALA A 1048 -21.42 -5.80 8.29
N ASN A 1049 -21.17 -7.10 8.11
CA ASN A 1049 -19.83 -7.65 7.98
C ASN A 1049 -19.46 -7.80 6.50
N GLN A 1050 -18.64 -6.88 6.01
CA GLN A 1050 -18.32 -6.74 4.59
C GLN A 1050 -17.65 -8.00 4.00
N VAL A 1051 -16.69 -8.60 4.71
CA VAL A 1051 -15.87 -9.67 4.12
C VAL A 1051 -16.53 -11.04 4.23
N THR A 1052 -17.18 -11.31 5.36
CA THR A 1052 -17.96 -12.56 5.50
C THR A 1052 -19.28 -12.52 4.74
N ASN A 1053 -19.70 -11.33 4.30
CA ASN A 1053 -20.91 -11.11 3.52
C ASN A 1053 -22.19 -11.47 4.29
N ASP A 1054 -22.22 -11.12 5.58
CA ASP A 1054 -23.31 -11.44 6.49
C ASP A 1054 -23.81 -10.20 7.25
N LEU A 1055 -25.09 -10.22 7.59
CA LEU A 1055 -25.75 -9.26 8.47
C LEU A 1055 -26.19 -9.96 9.75
N PHE A 1056 -25.56 -9.61 10.88
CA PHE A 1056 -25.94 -10.13 12.19
C PHE A 1056 -26.83 -9.14 12.93
N ILE A 1057 -27.95 -9.61 13.47
CA ILE A 1057 -28.84 -8.85 14.33
C ILE A 1057 -28.62 -9.34 15.77
N LEU A 1058 -28.05 -8.49 16.60
CA LEU A 1058 -27.72 -8.77 17.99
C LEU A 1058 -28.73 -8.09 18.90
N LYS A 1059 -29.08 -8.72 20.03
CA LYS A 1059 -29.97 -8.14 21.02
C LYS A 1059 -29.16 -7.34 22.05
N ARG A 1060 -29.59 -6.11 22.34
CA ARG A 1060 -28.96 -5.24 23.34
C ARG A 1060 -29.57 -5.45 24.72
N ASP A 1061 -28.75 -5.72 25.72
CA ASP A 1061 -29.17 -5.65 27.11
C ASP A 1061 -29.32 -4.18 27.52
N LEU A 1062 -30.54 -3.78 27.85
CA LEU A 1062 -30.87 -2.39 28.18
C LEU A 1062 -30.27 -1.92 29.51
N LYS A 1063 -29.80 -2.81 30.38
CA LYS A 1063 -29.20 -2.47 31.67
C LYS A 1063 -27.68 -2.42 31.59
N THR A 1064 -27.07 -3.38 30.91
CA THR A 1064 -25.61 -3.53 30.87
C THR A 1064 -24.99 -2.95 29.60
N GLY A 1065 -25.78 -2.77 28.54
CA GLY A 1065 -25.32 -2.30 27.24
C GLY A 1065 -24.72 -3.40 26.36
N PHE A 1066 -24.40 -4.58 26.90
CA PHE A 1066 -23.83 -5.70 26.15
C PHE A 1066 -24.78 -6.23 25.07
N LEU A 1067 -24.19 -6.80 24.01
CA LEU A 1067 -24.90 -7.37 22.87
C LEU A 1067 -25.01 -8.89 23.03
N ASP A 1068 -25.94 -9.34 23.85
CA ASP A 1068 -26.12 -10.74 24.21
C ASP A 1068 -27.20 -11.42 23.34
N GLY A 1069 -26.75 -12.39 22.55
CA GLY A 1069 -27.62 -13.26 21.75
C GLY A 1069 -27.86 -12.77 20.32
N VAL A 1070 -27.63 -13.67 19.38
CA VAL A 1070 -27.95 -13.49 17.96
C VAL A 1070 -29.46 -13.64 17.79
N ALA A 1071 -30.16 -12.54 17.53
CA ALA A 1071 -31.59 -12.51 17.25
C ALA A 1071 -31.90 -12.88 15.80
N GLY A 1072 -30.92 -12.71 14.89
CA GLY A 1072 -31.03 -13.12 13.49
C GLY A 1072 -29.69 -13.05 12.76
N ASN A 1073 -29.57 -13.81 11.69
CA ASN A 1073 -28.46 -13.75 10.74
C ASN A 1073 -29.05 -13.82 9.33
N TYR A 1074 -28.59 -12.94 8.45
CA TYR A 1074 -28.86 -13.00 7.02
C TYR A 1074 -27.55 -13.04 6.24
N SER A 1075 -27.30 -14.13 5.52
CA SER A 1075 -26.12 -14.27 4.66
C SER A 1075 -26.43 -13.80 3.24
N LEU A 1076 -25.60 -12.90 2.71
CA LEU A 1076 -25.73 -12.29 1.39
C LEU A 1076 -24.83 -12.96 0.34
N GLY A 1077 -23.95 -13.87 0.76
CA GLY A 1077 -23.06 -14.61 -0.12
C GLY A 1077 -22.02 -15.44 0.64
N LYS A 1078 -20.99 -15.89 -0.07
CA LYS A 1078 -19.88 -16.63 0.57
C LYS A 1078 -18.78 -15.66 0.98
N LEU A 1079 -17.98 -16.07 1.98
CA LEU A 1079 -16.73 -15.42 2.35
C LEU A 1079 -15.86 -15.20 1.10
N ASP A 1080 -15.44 -13.97 0.88
CA ASP A 1080 -14.58 -13.60 -0.23
C ASP A 1080 -13.54 -12.57 0.23
N LEU A 1081 -12.30 -13.06 0.42
CA LEU A 1081 -11.17 -12.24 0.86
C LEU A 1081 -10.63 -11.32 -0.23
N THR A 1082 -11.10 -11.49 -1.48
CA THR A 1082 -10.59 -10.75 -2.64
C THR A 1082 -11.47 -9.58 -3.03
N THR A 1083 -12.65 -9.44 -2.42
CA THR A 1083 -13.64 -8.46 -2.86
C THR A 1083 -14.12 -7.51 -1.76
N LYS A 1084 -14.46 -6.28 -2.16
CA LYS A 1084 -15.09 -5.24 -1.32
C LYS A 1084 -16.63 -5.27 -1.40
N VAL A 1085 -17.26 -6.36 -1.87
CA VAL A 1085 -18.68 -6.35 -2.32
C VAL A 1085 -19.73 -6.78 -1.29
N GLY A 1086 -19.37 -7.02 -0.02
CA GLY A 1086 -20.36 -7.34 1.01
C GLY A 1086 -21.14 -6.14 1.56
N PRO A 1087 -21.99 -6.33 2.58
CA PRO A 1087 -22.83 -5.26 3.12
C PRO A 1087 -21.97 -4.13 3.70
N MET A 1088 -22.25 -2.91 3.24
CA MET A 1088 -21.47 -1.71 3.60
C MET A 1088 -22.18 -0.77 4.56
N ALA A 1089 -23.51 -0.85 4.62
CA ALA A 1089 -24.35 -0.01 5.45
C ALA A 1089 -25.62 -0.77 5.84
N VAL A 1090 -26.20 -0.40 6.98
CA VAL A 1090 -27.49 -0.91 7.47
C VAL A 1090 -28.33 0.27 7.92
N ILE A 1091 -29.55 0.37 7.39
CA ILE A 1091 -30.51 1.40 7.79
C ILE A 1091 -31.72 0.70 8.40
N TRP A 1092 -32.20 1.19 9.54
CA TRP A 1092 -33.36 0.69 10.25
C TRP A 1092 -34.44 1.77 10.37
N ASP A 1093 -35.68 1.37 10.09
CA ASP A 1093 -36.90 2.17 10.20
C ASP A 1093 -37.96 1.41 10.98
#